data_AF-A0A5E3X3L6-F1
#
_entry.id   AF-A0A5E3X3L6-F1
#
_cell.length_a   1.000
_cell.length_b   1.000
_cell.length_c   1.000
_cell.angle_alpha   90.00
_cell.angle_beta   90.00
_cell.angle_gamma   90.00
#
_symmetry.space_group_name_H-M   'P 1'
#
loop_
_entity.id
_entity.type
_entity.pdbx_description
1 polymer ?
#
loop_
_entity_poly.entity_id
_entity_poly.type
_entity_poly.pdbx_seq_one_letter_code
_entity_poly.pdbx_strand_id
1 'polypeptide(L)'
;MLSKALLGLALAAAPLPLARADGLGGTIVEAGDTLVSAMMMFVGKTSKVYILDKVEGNAEQINGHSLYASVWDLESKTATAMDVQTNPFCANGMHLPNGSFVVFGGNNAVGPGGDNHIEGSTTTFDPTYQDYGGTKAIRLITPCDGDVNTDAGCTWVDSPNGLQMQSSRWYPGAEALGNGSVIIIGGFSSGGYINRNYPNKDPFYSGGGSNPTYELYPNNGVTERVMNFMGTTSGLNSYPLTYLLSSGKLFVQANYSTILWDADNNIETPLPDMPNQIVRVYPASGANAMMPLTVANNYEQTVLFCGGFFMEDDQWGDFTYPYINTWEQASSADCQRMTPEPADGSTPAYEQDDDMPTGRTMGQFILLPDGKMLVVNGGKNGTAGYGTATKVTVQAAMPFGESYAAEPQGQPAIYDPTAAKGSRWSTDGLATSSIPRLYHSSALLLPDGSVMIAGSNPNIDANITSLVPFPTTYKAEYFYPPYFSASTRPVPSGIPDKLTYGGDYFNITVPASSYSGDANDAANATVIWISRPGWTTHAMNMGQRMLQLNNTYSVSSDGTMTYHVAQLPPNANLFQPGPAYVWVTIDGIPSNGTYVIVGSGNLETQPTSAASVLPDSVRAEGASGTGSGSGTSGSGSSGTDAAGNSTSSTSHTGAIVGGVVAGVAAIGVIGAIIGICLSRKRRAAARGANTGMGEKYAMDAMAAPRPGYAQSPYGADMRNSDATAFEPLAQGDYGSSAKLVGGDSGRSSSPYRDDYNYNDLSRAGTPSNAPYDPYAGQPHGGSNLNPGRYQ
;
A
#
# COMPACT_ATOMS: atom_id res chain seq x y z
N MET A 1 -12.45 -64.71 12.97
CA MET A 1 -11.82 -64.67 14.31
C MET A 1 -10.38 -64.17 14.09
N LEU A 2 -9.92 -63.05 14.65
CA LEU A 2 -10.60 -61.96 15.37
C LEU A 2 -10.62 -60.69 14.50
N SER A 3 -11.59 -59.81 14.74
CA SER A 3 -11.56 -58.39 14.35
C SER A 3 -12.59 -57.64 15.23
N LYS A 4 -12.44 -56.32 15.35
CA LYS A 4 -13.19 -55.40 16.24
C LYS A 4 -12.87 -55.52 17.75
N ALA A 5 -12.00 -54.64 18.23
CA ALA A 5 -11.97 -54.10 19.58
C ALA A 5 -11.30 -52.72 19.53
N LEU A 6 -11.69 -51.81 20.43
CA LEU A 6 -11.43 -50.35 20.39
C LEU A 6 -12.09 -49.65 19.17
N LEU A 7 -12.95 -48.63 19.29
CA LEU A 7 -13.43 -47.83 20.43
C LEU A 7 -12.33 -47.11 21.24
N GLY A 8 -12.30 -45.78 21.35
CA GLY A 8 -13.27 -44.81 20.85
C GLY A 8 -13.21 -43.54 21.69
N LEU A 9 -12.18 -42.73 21.49
CA LEU A 9 -12.11 -41.38 22.05
C LEU A 9 -12.47 -40.37 20.97
N ALA A 10 -13.77 -40.06 20.86
CA ALA A 10 -14.17 -38.77 20.35
C ALA A 10 -13.82 -37.74 21.44
N LEU A 11 -12.72 -37.01 21.27
CA LEU A 11 -12.54 -35.79 22.05
C LEU A 11 -13.64 -34.82 21.62
N ALA A 12 -14.57 -34.53 22.52
CA ALA A 12 -15.39 -33.35 22.41
C ALA A 12 -14.44 -32.15 22.58
N ALA A 13 -13.97 -31.61 21.46
CA ALA A 13 -13.31 -30.32 21.42
C ALA A 13 -14.35 -29.26 21.78
N ALA A 14 -14.49 -28.99 23.08
CA ALA A 14 -15.07 -27.73 23.51
C ALA A 14 -14.24 -26.61 22.86
N PRO A 15 -14.86 -25.58 22.28
CA PRO A 15 -14.10 -24.45 21.75
C PRO A 15 -13.26 -23.88 22.90
N LEU A 16 -11.94 -23.90 22.74
CA LEU A 16 -11.07 -23.10 23.58
C LEU A 16 -11.52 -21.64 23.36
N PRO A 17 -11.80 -20.87 24.43
CA PRO A 17 -12.07 -19.46 24.23
C PRO A 17 -10.84 -18.85 23.56
N LEU A 18 -11.04 -18.26 22.38
CA LEU A 18 -10.02 -17.46 21.69
C LEU A 18 -9.39 -16.52 22.72
N ALA A 19 -8.06 -16.60 22.86
CA ALA A 19 -7.35 -15.78 23.83
C ALA A 19 -7.63 -14.31 23.50
N ARG A 20 -8.38 -13.63 24.39
CA ARG A 20 -8.78 -12.24 24.19
C ARG A 20 -7.51 -11.41 23.99
N ALA A 21 -7.47 -10.63 22.91
CA ALA A 21 -6.28 -9.89 22.49
C ALA A 21 -5.92 -8.72 23.44
N ASP A 22 -6.74 -8.49 24.46
CA ASP A 22 -6.45 -7.69 25.65
C ASP A 22 -5.02 -7.92 26.19
N GLY A 23 -4.24 -6.85 26.28
CA GLY A 23 -2.85 -6.89 26.73
C GLY A 23 -1.81 -7.11 25.63
N LEU A 24 -2.22 -7.26 24.36
CA LEU A 24 -1.30 -7.35 23.22
C LEU A 24 -0.91 -5.99 22.60
N GLY A 25 -1.34 -4.87 23.19
CA GLY A 25 -1.08 -3.53 22.63
C GLY A 25 0.41 -3.22 22.43
N GLY A 26 0.75 -2.81 21.21
CA GLY A 26 2.11 -2.58 20.73
C GLY A 26 2.81 -3.82 20.15
N THR A 27 2.26 -5.03 20.29
CA THR A 27 2.94 -6.27 19.86
C THR A 27 2.73 -6.62 18.38
N ILE A 28 3.65 -7.41 17.83
CA ILE A 28 3.50 -8.13 16.55
C ILE A 28 3.55 -9.63 16.85
N VAL A 29 2.64 -10.40 16.26
CA VAL A 29 2.50 -11.84 16.48
C VAL A 29 2.34 -12.56 15.14
N GLU A 30 3.17 -13.57 14.86
CA GLU A 30 3.00 -14.46 13.71
C GLU A 30 1.65 -15.18 13.80
N ALA A 31 0.82 -15.05 12.78
CA ALA A 31 -0.58 -15.48 12.78
C ALA A 31 -0.79 -16.85 12.11
N GLY A 32 0.00 -17.18 11.08
CA GLY A 32 -0.09 -18.41 10.29
C GLY A 32 0.42 -18.21 8.86
N ASP A 33 -0.01 -19.08 7.95
CA ASP A 33 0.47 -19.15 6.55
C ASP A 33 -0.68 -18.85 5.55
N THR A 34 -0.41 -18.00 4.55
CA THR A 34 -1.38 -17.56 3.53
C THR A 34 -1.46 -18.45 2.30
N LEU A 35 -0.74 -19.58 2.26
CA LEU A 35 -0.55 -20.53 1.13
C LEU A 35 0.16 -19.96 -0.11
N VAL A 36 0.10 -18.65 -0.30
CA VAL A 36 0.69 -17.87 -1.38
C VAL A 36 1.30 -16.59 -0.81
N SER A 37 2.20 -15.92 -1.53
CA SER A 37 2.75 -14.63 -1.11
C SER A 37 1.67 -13.54 -1.23
N ALA A 38 1.37 -12.85 -0.13
CA ALA A 38 0.27 -11.89 -0.07
C ALA A 38 0.60 -10.52 -0.72
N MET A 39 0.87 -10.53 -2.03
CA MET A 39 1.22 -9.34 -2.82
C MET A 39 0.09 -8.33 -2.91
N MET A 40 -1.14 -8.82 -2.90
CA MET A 40 -2.37 -8.05 -2.97
C MET A 40 -3.36 -8.58 -1.92
N MET A 41 -3.99 -7.70 -1.13
CA MET A 41 -5.02 -8.10 -0.18
C MET A 41 -6.17 -7.08 -0.09
N PHE A 42 -7.34 -7.56 0.36
CA PHE A 42 -8.43 -6.70 0.83
C PHE A 42 -9.29 -7.41 1.87
N VAL A 43 -9.93 -6.64 2.77
CA VAL A 43 -10.94 -7.18 3.70
C VAL A 43 -12.28 -7.27 2.97
N GLY A 44 -12.84 -8.46 2.86
CA GLY A 44 -14.07 -8.69 2.10
C GLY A 44 -15.33 -8.28 2.87
N LYS A 45 -15.52 -8.87 4.05
CA LYS A 45 -16.59 -8.58 5.02
C LYS A 45 -16.04 -8.76 6.45
N THR A 46 -16.82 -9.30 7.38
CA THR A 46 -16.48 -9.28 8.82
C THR A 46 -15.41 -10.30 9.22
N SER A 47 -15.27 -11.39 8.46
CA SER A 47 -14.48 -12.57 8.86
C SER A 47 -13.32 -12.94 7.93
N LYS A 48 -13.19 -12.34 6.73
CA LYS A 48 -12.22 -12.83 5.71
C LYS A 48 -11.41 -11.73 5.01
N VAL A 49 -10.14 -12.05 4.78
CA VAL A 49 -9.21 -11.31 3.92
C VAL A 49 -8.94 -12.13 2.67
N TYR A 50 -9.16 -11.55 1.50
CA TYR A 50 -8.90 -12.18 0.21
C TYR A 50 -7.53 -11.75 -0.28
N ILE A 51 -6.79 -12.69 -0.89
CA ILE A 51 -5.37 -12.57 -1.20
C ILE A 51 -5.14 -12.98 -2.65
N LEU A 52 -4.37 -12.17 -3.39
CA LEU A 52 -3.79 -12.54 -4.68
C LEU A 52 -2.26 -12.43 -4.61
N ASP A 53 -1.61 -13.34 -5.31
CA ASP A 53 -0.15 -13.40 -5.50
C ASP A 53 0.20 -13.07 -6.97
N LYS A 54 1.47 -13.17 -7.35
CA LYS A 54 1.84 -13.40 -8.75
C LYS A 54 1.74 -14.89 -9.09
N VAL A 55 1.78 -15.20 -10.38
CA VAL A 55 2.02 -16.58 -10.83
C VAL A 55 3.50 -16.90 -10.62
N GLU A 56 3.78 -17.90 -9.79
CA GLU A 56 5.11 -18.43 -9.50
C GLU A 56 5.03 -19.89 -9.03
N GLY A 57 6.18 -20.51 -8.76
CA GLY A 57 6.35 -21.90 -8.32
C GLY A 57 5.89 -22.20 -6.89
N ASN A 58 4.75 -21.65 -6.47
CA ASN A 58 4.12 -21.94 -5.19
C ASN A 58 3.88 -23.46 -5.02
N ALA A 59 4.05 -23.94 -3.79
CA ALA A 59 4.06 -25.37 -3.48
C ALA A 59 2.66 -26.00 -3.47
N GLU A 60 1.63 -25.19 -3.17
CA GLU A 60 0.22 -25.58 -3.25
C GLU A 60 -0.29 -25.43 -4.70
N GLN A 61 -1.26 -26.27 -5.05
CA GLN A 61 -1.88 -26.29 -6.39
C GLN A 61 -3.39 -26.39 -6.29
N ILE A 62 -4.09 -25.79 -7.25
CA ILE A 62 -5.54 -25.91 -7.43
C ILE A 62 -5.85 -26.23 -8.88
N ASN A 63 -6.83 -27.09 -9.13
CA ASN A 63 -7.32 -27.48 -10.47
C ASN A 63 -6.25 -27.92 -11.51
N GLY A 64 -5.04 -28.27 -11.05
CA GLY A 64 -3.90 -28.69 -11.88
C GLY A 64 -2.88 -27.59 -12.18
N HIS A 65 -3.08 -26.36 -11.70
CA HIS A 65 -2.19 -25.22 -11.86
C HIS A 65 -1.57 -24.77 -10.52
N SER A 66 -0.54 -23.91 -10.57
CA SER A 66 0.07 -23.35 -9.35
C SER A 66 -0.92 -22.43 -8.63
N LEU A 67 -0.90 -22.43 -7.29
CA LEU A 67 -1.78 -21.55 -6.51
C LEU A 67 -1.24 -20.12 -6.46
N TYR A 68 -2.06 -19.14 -6.86
CA TYR A 68 -1.73 -17.70 -6.78
C TYR A 68 -2.92 -16.85 -6.27
N ALA A 69 -3.88 -17.49 -5.59
CA ALA A 69 -4.99 -16.84 -4.91
C ALA A 69 -5.40 -17.64 -3.67
N SER A 70 -5.74 -16.95 -2.58
CA SER A 70 -6.27 -17.58 -1.37
C SER A 70 -7.23 -16.66 -0.63
N VAL A 71 -7.96 -17.21 0.33
CA VAL A 71 -8.76 -16.44 1.29
C VAL A 71 -8.44 -16.88 2.70
N TRP A 72 -8.04 -15.92 3.50
CA TRP A 72 -7.66 -16.06 4.90
C TRP A 72 -8.86 -15.79 5.81
N ASP A 73 -9.16 -16.75 6.68
CA ASP A 73 -10.20 -16.64 7.71
C ASP A 73 -9.62 -16.07 9.01
N LEU A 74 -10.26 -15.03 9.53
CA LEU A 74 -9.80 -14.25 10.68
C LEU A 74 -10.05 -14.94 12.03
N GLU A 75 -11.01 -15.86 12.12
CA GLU A 75 -11.32 -16.60 13.36
C GLU A 75 -10.38 -17.80 13.52
N SER A 76 -10.27 -18.63 12.48
CA SER A 76 -9.40 -19.82 12.51
C SER A 76 -7.92 -19.53 12.30
N LYS A 77 -7.59 -18.36 11.70
CA LYS A 77 -6.24 -17.98 11.26
C LYS A 77 -5.63 -18.99 10.28
N THR A 78 -6.42 -19.35 9.27
CA THR A 78 -6.02 -20.27 8.19
C THR A 78 -6.46 -19.74 6.83
N ALA A 79 -5.62 -19.91 5.80
CA ALA A 79 -6.00 -19.68 4.42
C ALA A 79 -6.60 -20.92 3.74
N THR A 80 -7.52 -20.68 2.80
CA THR A 80 -8.09 -21.66 1.86
C THR A 80 -7.69 -21.26 0.44
N ALA A 81 -7.31 -22.24 -0.39
CA ALA A 81 -6.97 -22.03 -1.79
C ALA A 81 -8.16 -21.46 -2.60
N MET A 82 -7.89 -20.57 -3.57
CA MET A 82 -8.89 -20.07 -4.52
C MET A 82 -8.42 -20.22 -5.97
N ASP A 83 -9.37 -20.43 -6.88
CA ASP A 83 -9.13 -20.48 -8.33
C ASP A 83 -9.19 -19.05 -8.92
N VAL A 84 -8.19 -18.72 -9.72
CA VAL A 84 -8.01 -17.54 -10.58
C VAL A 84 -7.22 -18.05 -11.78
N GLN A 85 -7.53 -17.58 -12.99
CA GLN A 85 -7.00 -18.13 -14.25
C GLN A 85 -6.07 -17.16 -14.98
N THR A 86 -6.30 -15.86 -14.87
CA THR A 86 -5.50 -14.83 -15.55
C THR A 86 -4.51 -14.20 -14.58
N ASN A 87 -3.24 -14.13 -14.96
CA ASN A 87 -2.12 -13.71 -14.12
C ASN A 87 -2.36 -12.32 -13.46
N PRO A 88 -2.60 -12.24 -12.14
CA PRO A 88 -2.95 -10.99 -11.48
C PRO A 88 -1.73 -10.17 -11.03
N PHE A 89 -0.50 -10.60 -11.37
CA PHE A 89 0.72 -9.94 -10.92
C PHE A 89 0.75 -8.45 -11.27
N CYS A 90 0.83 -7.60 -10.25
CA CYS A 90 0.76 -6.14 -10.34
C CYS A 90 -0.49 -5.57 -11.03
N ALA A 91 -1.62 -6.26 -10.91
CA ALA A 91 -2.93 -5.65 -11.05
C ALA A 91 -3.18 -4.61 -9.96
N ASN A 92 -4.22 -3.80 -10.13
CA ASN A 92 -4.77 -2.96 -9.06
C ASN A 92 -6.22 -3.37 -8.78
N GLY A 93 -6.74 -3.14 -7.58
CA GLY A 93 -8.12 -3.48 -7.23
C GLY A 93 -8.85 -2.36 -6.51
N MET A 94 -10.18 -2.44 -6.55
CA MET A 94 -11.05 -1.45 -5.94
C MET A 94 -12.36 -2.08 -5.46
N HIS A 95 -13.01 -1.43 -4.51
CA HIS A 95 -14.34 -1.77 -4.02
C HIS A 95 -15.41 -1.25 -4.99
N LEU A 96 -16.59 -1.89 -5.00
CA LEU A 96 -17.77 -1.45 -5.73
C LEU A 96 -18.93 -1.11 -4.76
N PRO A 97 -19.93 -0.30 -5.20
CA PRO A 97 -21.03 0.15 -4.34
C PRO A 97 -21.81 -0.96 -3.63
N ASN A 98 -21.92 -2.14 -4.24
CA ASN A 98 -22.68 -3.28 -3.74
C ASN A 98 -21.90 -4.14 -2.72
N GLY A 99 -20.65 -3.82 -2.39
CA GLY A 99 -19.78 -4.64 -1.55
C GLY A 99 -18.91 -5.66 -2.29
N SER A 100 -19.07 -5.82 -3.61
CA SER A 100 -18.13 -6.59 -4.45
C SER A 100 -16.79 -5.86 -4.59
N PHE A 101 -15.75 -6.59 -4.99
CA PHE A 101 -14.46 -6.04 -5.39
C PHE A 101 -14.14 -6.39 -6.84
N VAL A 102 -13.33 -5.55 -7.47
CA VAL A 102 -12.89 -5.65 -8.87
C VAL A 102 -11.37 -5.48 -8.96
N VAL A 103 -10.73 -6.20 -9.88
CA VAL A 103 -9.27 -6.22 -10.07
C VAL A 103 -8.94 -6.05 -11.54
N PHE A 104 -8.02 -5.14 -11.84
CA PHE A 104 -7.73 -4.59 -13.16
C PHE A 104 -6.29 -4.87 -13.60
N GLY A 105 -6.13 -5.51 -14.75
CA GLY A 105 -4.84 -5.78 -15.36
C GLY A 105 -4.09 -6.92 -14.68
N GLY A 106 -2.76 -6.90 -14.81
CA GLY A 106 -1.88 -7.99 -14.40
C GLY A 106 -0.72 -8.13 -15.37
N ASN A 107 0.00 -9.25 -15.32
CA ASN A 107 1.12 -9.53 -16.22
C ASN A 107 0.67 -10.35 -17.44
N ASN A 108 1.57 -10.55 -18.40
CA ASN A 108 1.47 -11.65 -19.36
C ASN A 108 1.54 -13.01 -18.64
N ALA A 109 1.18 -14.09 -19.34
CA ALA A 109 1.43 -15.44 -18.85
C ALA A 109 2.94 -15.71 -18.71
N VAL A 110 3.33 -16.49 -17.69
CA VAL A 110 4.73 -16.81 -17.37
C VAL A 110 4.86 -18.22 -16.80
N GLY A 111 5.99 -18.88 -17.12
CA GLY A 111 6.42 -20.13 -16.50
C GLY A 111 7.52 -19.92 -15.45
N PRO A 112 8.17 -21.01 -15.00
CA PRO A 112 9.28 -20.98 -14.04
C PRO A 112 10.37 -19.95 -14.35
N GLY A 113 10.88 -19.31 -13.30
CA GLY A 113 11.82 -18.20 -13.42
C GLY A 113 11.22 -16.92 -14.01
N GLY A 114 9.89 -16.82 -14.13
CA GLY A 114 9.21 -15.72 -14.83
C GLY A 114 9.40 -15.73 -16.35
N ASP A 115 9.90 -16.83 -16.92
CA ASP A 115 10.25 -16.97 -18.33
C ASP A 115 9.01 -17.29 -19.19
N ASN A 116 9.00 -16.80 -20.43
CA ASN A 116 8.00 -17.14 -21.46
C ASN A 116 8.62 -17.75 -22.73
N HIS A 117 9.89 -18.17 -22.67
CA HIS A 117 10.60 -18.88 -23.74
C HIS A 117 10.58 -20.41 -23.58
N ILE A 118 9.92 -20.94 -22.55
CA ILE A 118 9.69 -22.37 -22.32
C ILE A 118 8.85 -22.97 -23.45
N GLU A 119 9.10 -24.23 -23.84
CA GLU A 119 8.41 -24.88 -24.97
C GLU A 119 6.88 -24.91 -24.77
N GLY A 120 6.16 -24.19 -25.63
CA GLY A 120 4.70 -24.04 -25.56
C GLY A 120 4.20 -22.83 -24.78
N SER A 121 5.09 -22.10 -24.10
CA SER A 121 4.77 -20.83 -23.43
C SER A 121 4.55 -19.69 -24.43
N THR A 122 3.71 -18.74 -24.06
CA THR A 122 3.33 -17.56 -24.85
C THR A 122 2.95 -16.42 -23.89
N THR A 123 2.88 -15.17 -24.35
CA THR A 123 2.35 -14.06 -23.52
C THR A 123 0.90 -14.24 -23.09
N THR A 124 0.16 -15.15 -23.73
CA THR A 124 -1.26 -15.43 -23.48
C THR A 124 -1.54 -16.66 -22.61
N PHE A 125 -0.61 -17.61 -22.53
CA PHE A 125 -0.73 -18.87 -21.78
C PHE A 125 0.64 -19.54 -21.59
N ASP A 126 0.93 -20.05 -20.39
CA ASP A 126 2.08 -20.93 -20.10
C ASP A 126 1.63 -22.37 -19.74
N PRO A 127 2.20 -23.43 -20.35
CA PRO A 127 1.77 -24.80 -20.10
C PRO A 127 2.28 -25.42 -18.78
N THR A 128 3.22 -24.76 -18.08
CA THR A 128 3.87 -25.27 -16.87
C THR A 128 3.13 -24.81 -15.63
N TYR A 129 2.87 -23.51 -15.52
CA TYR A 129 2.05 -22.94 -14.45
C TYR A 129 0.57 -22.84 -14.81
N GLN A 130 0.18 -23.06 -16.08
CA GLN A 130 -1.20 -23.06 -16.57
C GLN A 130 -1.96 -21.75 -16.29
N ASP A 131 -1.22 -20.64 -16.27
CA ASP A 131 -1.80 -19.29 -16.20
C ASP A 131 -2.12 -18.74 -17.59
N TYR A 132 -2.90 -17.67 -17.63
CA TYR A 132 -3.24 -16.93 -18.83
C TYR A 132 -2.90 -15.45 -18.72
N GLY A 133 -2.67 -14.79 -19.87
CA GLY A 133 -2.29 -13.37 -19.92
C GLY A 133 -3.33 -12.46 -19.27
N GLY A 134 -2.96 -11.82 -18.16
CA GLY A 134 -3.81 -10.97 -17.33
C GLY A 134 -3.72 -9.47 -17.62
N THR A 135 -2.84 -8.99 -18.51
CA THR A 135 -2.62 -7.53 -18.74
C THR A 135 -3.88 -6.73 -19.08
N LYS A 136 -4.92 -7.35 -19.64
CA LYS A 136 -6.24 -6.73 -19.88
C LYS A 136 -7.35 -7.21 -18.94
N ALA A 137 -7.12 -8.21 -18.11
CA ALA A 137 -8.18 -8.90 -17.39
C ALA A 137 -8.90 -7.99 -16.39
N ILE A 138 -10.21 -8.20 -16.25
CA ILE A 138 -11.03 -7.64 -15.17
C ILE A 138 -11.64 -8.80 -14.39
N ARG A 139 -11.18 -8.99 -13.16
CA ARG A 139 -11.64 -10.05 -12.25
C ARG A 139 -12.61 -9.45 -11.26
N LEU A 140 -13.69 -10.15 -10.95
CA LEU A 140 -14.71 -9.72 -9.99
C LEU A 140 -14.87 -10.75 -8.87
N ILE A 141 -15.24 -10.30 -7.68
CA ILE A 141 -15.62 -11.18 -6.58
C ILE A 141 -16.66 -10.51 -5.69
N THR A 142 -17.58 -11.30 -5.13
CA THR A 142 -18.54 -10.84 -4.13
C THR A 142 -18.23 -11.49 -2.79
N PRO A 143 -17.58 -10.79 -1.86
CA PRO A 143 -17.15 -11.37 -0.59
C PRO A 143 -18.27 -11.91 0.28
N CYS A 144 -17.97 -12.95 1.06
CA CYS A 144 -18.88 -13.54 2.03
C CYS A 144 -18.16 -13.96 3.31
N ASP A 145 -18.94 -14.16 4.37
CA ASP A 145 -18.43 -14.65 5.66
C ASP A 145 -18.62 -16.17 5.83
N GLY A 146 -19.30 -16.84 4.89
CA GLY A 146 -19.51 -18.30 4.89
C GLY A 146 -18.32 -19.11 4.38
N ASP A 147 -18.49 -20.44 4.32
CA ASP A 147 -17.48 -21.35 3.78
C ASP A 147 -17.43 -21.28 2.24
N VAL A 148 -16.35 -20.67 1.73
CA VAL A 148 -16.06 -20.47 0.30
C VAL A 148 -15.98 -21.77 -0.51
N ASN A 149 -15.79 -22.92 0.12
CA ASN A 149 -15.80 -24.23 -0.55
C ASN A 149 -17.23 -24.70 -0.89
N THR A 150 -18.26 -24.06 -0.30
CA THR A 150 -19.67 -24.46 -0.43
C THR A 150 -20.58 -23.35 -0.95
N ASP A 151 -20.24 -22.08 -0.71
CA ASP A 151 -20.97 -20.93 -1.25
C ASP A 151 -20.36 -20.46 -2.58
N ALA A 152 -20.98 -20.91 -3.67
CA ALA A 152 -20.61 -20.55 -5.04
C ALA A 152 -20.82 -19.06 -5.39
N GLY A 153 -21.36 -18.23 -4.47
CA GLY A 153 -21.36 -16.78 -4.60
C GLY A 153 -20.02 -16.12 -4.26
N CYS A 154 -19.10 -16.85 -3.60
CA CYS A 154 -17.88 -16.31 -3.00
C CYS A 154 -16.60 -16.56 -3.81
N THR A 155 -16.71 -17.07 -5.03
CA THR A 155 -15.58 -17.36 -5.92
C THR A 155 -15.20 -16.14 -6.77
N TRP A 156 -13.99 -16.15 -7.33
CA TRP A 156 -13.63 -15.21 -8.38
C TRP A 156 -14.42 -15.49 -9.66
N VAL A 157 -14.86 -14.42 -10.30
CA VAL A 157 -15.32 -14.38 -11.69
C VAL A 157 -14.16 -13.84 -12.51
N ASP A 158 -13.38 -14.76 -13.05
CA ASP A 158 -12.22 -14.53 -13.90
C ASP A 158 -12.27 -15.53 -15.08
N SER A 159 -11.74 -15.13 -16.23
CA SER A 159 -11.57 -16.01 -17.39
C SER A 159 -10.68 -15.32 -18.43
N PRO A 160 -9.84 -16.05 -19.18
CA PRO A 160 -9.04 -15.49 -20.27
C PRO A 160 -9.88 -14.80 -21.37
N ASN A 161 -11.13 -15.25 -21.54
CA ASN A 161 -12.11 -14.68 -22.47
C ASN A 161 -13.23 -13.91 -21.73
N GLY A 162 -12.95 -13.45 -20.50
CA GLY A 162 -13.90 -12.77 -19.61
C GLY A 162 -14.02 -11.26 -19.87
N LEU A 163 -14.24 -10.50 -18.79
CA LEU A 163 -14.25 -9.03 -18.86
C LEU A 163 -12.82 -8.51 -19.10
N GLN A 164 -12.69 -7.49 -19.95
CA GLN A 164 -11.40 -6.91 -20.32
C GLN A 164 -11.44 -5.37 -20.34
N MET A 165 -10.30 -4.77 -19.99
CA MET A 165 -9.99 -3.35 -20.18
C MET A 165 -9.73 -3.03 -21.66
N GLN A 166 -9.76 -1.75 -22.00
CA GLN A 166 -9.51 -1.26 -23.36
C GLN A 166 -8.05 -1.48 -23.78
N SER A 167 -7.09 -1.19 -22.90
CA SER A 167 -5.65 -1.42 -23.11
C SER A 167 -5.04 -2.35 -22.05
N SER A 168 -3.82 -2.81 -22.35
CA SER A 168 -3.02 -3.61 -21.40
C SER A 168 -2.42 -2.69 -20.34
N ARG A 169 -2.54 -3.09 -19.06
CA ARG A 169 -2.02 -2.35 -17.91
C ARG A 169 -1.38 -3.26 -16.87
N TRP A 170 -0.18 -2.89 -16.47
CA TRP A 170 0.59 -3.47 -15.37
C TRP A 170 1.09 -2.29 -14.49
N TYR A 171 0.93 -2.39 -13.17
CA TYR A 171 0.96 -1.24 -12.24
C TYR A 171 -0.03 -0.06 -12.55
N PRO A 172 -1.30 -0.29 -12.97
CA PRO A 172 -2.25 0.81 -13.17
C PRO A 172 -2.62 1.49 -11.86
N GLY A 173 -2.81 2.81 -11.86
CA GLY A 173 -3.54 3.50 -10.79
C GLY A 173 -5.04 3.19 -10.84
N ALA A 174 -5.68 3.18 -9.67
CA ALA A 174 -7.14 3.03 -9.55
C ALA A 174 -7.66 3.86 -8.37
N GLU A 175 -8.75 4.59 -8.56
CA GLU A 175 -9.48 5.31 -7.51
C GLU A 175 -10.99 5.24 -7.78
N ALA A 176 -11.79 5.08 -6.72
CA ALA A 176 -13.24 5.07 -6.83
C ALA A 176 -13.78 6.50 -7.03
N LEU A 177 -14.84 6.67 -7.81
CA LEU A 177 -15.51 7.94 -8.04
C LEU A 177 -16.81 8.06 -7.22
N GLY A 178 -17.33 9.27 -7.04
CA GLY A 178 -18.54 9.52 -6.23
C GLY A 178 -19.84 8.90 -6.78
N ASN A 179 -19.83 8.38 -8.02
CA ASN A 179 -20.91 7.58 -8.60
C ASN A 179 -20.69 6.05 -8.46
N GLY A 180 -19.59 5.64 -7.82
CA GLY A 180 -19.20 4.24 -7.63
C GLY A 180 -18.42 3.60 -8.78
N SER A 181 -18.30 4.27 -9.93
CA SER A 181 -17.39 3.81 -11.00
C SER A 181 -15.93 3.99 -10.58
N VAL A 182 -15.01 3.26 -11.22
CA VAL A 182 -13.58 3.31 -10.91
C VAL A 182 -12.83 3.89 -12.12
N ILE A 183 -11.95 4.87 -11.88
CA ILE A 183 -11.03 5.36 -12.90
C ILE A 183 -9.74 4.55 -12.87
N ILE A 184 -9.25 4.14 -14.04
CA ILE A 184 -8.05 3.31 -14.21
C ILE A 184 -7.04 4.12 -15.01
N ILE A 185 -5.83 4.31 -14.46
CA ILE A 185 -4.87 5.34 -14.92
C ILE A 185 -3.52 4.70 -15.22
N GLY A 186 -2.97 4.96 -16.41
CA GLY A 186 -1.58 4.73 -16.71
C GLY A 186 -1.14 3.25 -16.69
N GLY A 187 0.09 3.05 -16.24
CA GLY A 187 0.77 1.75 -16.13
C GLY A 187 1.71 1.45 -17.30
N PHE A 188 2.33 0.28 -17.26
CA PHE A 188 3.05 -0.31 -18.40
C PHE A 188 2.07 -1.10 -19.27
N SER A 189 2.44 -1.36 -20.53
CA SER A 189 1.78 -2.40 -21.35
C SER A 189 2.30 -3.81 -21.08
N SER A 190 3.51 -3.94 -20.49
CA SER A 190 4.24 -5.19 -20.25
C SER A 190 5.25 -5.06 -19.09
N GLY A 191 5.87 -6.17 -18.67
CA GLY A 191 6.85 -6.21 -17.59
C GLY A 191 8.08 -5.28 -17.74
N GLY A 192 8.69 -4.91 -16.61
CA GLY A 192 9.93 -4.11 -16.50
C GLY A 192 10.16 -3.44 -15.14
N TYR A 193 11.33 -2.84 -14.93
CA TYR A 193 11.69 -2.11 -13.70
C TYR A 193 11.05 -0.71 -13.63
N ILE A 194 11.21 0.11 -14.68
CA ILE A 194 10.52 1.39 -14.85
C ILE A 194 9.96 1.55 -16.27
N ASN A 195 8.88 2.32 -16.46
CA ASN A 195 8.14 2.35 -17.74
C ASN A 195 8.75 3.28 -18.80
N ARG A 196 10.08 3.25 -18.96
CA ARG A 196 10.77 4.02 -20.00
C ARG A 196 12.03 3.36 -20.54
N ASN A 197 12.42 3.80 -21.74
CA ASN A 197 13.75 3.58 -22.29
C ASN A 197 14.70 4.75 -21.95
N TYR A 198 15.99 4.48 -21.76
CA TYR A 198 17.01 5.53 -21.55
C TYR A 198 18.00 5.65 -22.74
N PRO A 199 18.31 6.86 -23.24
CA PRO A 199 17.71 8.14 -22.86
C PRO A 199 16.27 8.27 -23.35
N ASN A 200 15.44 8.97 -22.58
CA ASN A 200 14.00 9.06 -22.83
C ASN A 200 13.70 9.89 -24.10
N LYS A 201 13.33 9.19 -25.18
CA LYS A 201 13.02 9.76 -26.51
C LYS A 201 11.53 9.72 -26.87
N ASP A 202 10.76 8.94 -26.13
CA ASP A 202 9.32 8.76 -26.30
C ASP A 202 8.69 8.71 -24.89
N PRO A 203 8.41 9.87 -24.30
CA PRO A 203 7.97 9.91 -22.91
C PRO A 203 6.57 9.36 -22.69
N PHE A 204 5.76 9.22 -23.74
CA PHE A 204 4.38 8.75 -23.64
C PHE A 204 4.29 7.22 -23.70
N TYR A 205 4.81 6.62 -24.78
CA TYR A 205 4.67 5.18 -25.04
C TYR A 205 5.98 4.42 -24.83
N SER A 206 7.13 5.11 -24.78
CA SER A 206 8.47 4.54 -24.63
C SER A 206 8.74 3.32 -25.52
N GLY A 207 8.38 3.42 -26.81
CA GLY A 207 8.53 2.33 -27.78
C GLY A 207 7.40 1.29 -27.73
N GLY A 208 6.33 1.57 -26.98
CA GLY A 208 5.18 0.69 -26.79
C GLY A 208 5.10 0.00 -25.43
N GLY A 209 6.12 0.15 -24.57
CA GLY A 209 6.17 -0.43 -23.22
C GLY A 209 5.40 0.35 -22.13
N SER A 210 5.06 1.62 -22.38
CA SER A 210 4.29 2.48 -21.48
C SER A 210 2.86 2.68 -22.00
N ASN A 211 1.89 2.75 -21.08
CA ASN A 211 0.51 3.08 -21.36
C ASN A 211 0.17 4.47 -20.76
N PRO A 212 0.13 5.56 -21.56
CA PRO A 212 -0.15 6.90 -21.07
C PRO A 212 -1.66 7.22 -21.01
N THR A 213 -2.54 6.21 -21.11
CA THR A 213 -3.99 6.42 -21.20
C THR A 213 -4.72 6.21 -19.86
N TYR A 214 -5.97 6.64 -19.80
CA TYR A 214 -6.91 6.29 -18.74
C TYR A 214 -8.28 5.86 -19.30
N GLU A 215 -9.01 5.08 -18.52
CA GLU A 215 -10.34 4.56 -18.83
C GLU A 215 -11.21 4.45 -17.56
N LEU A 216 -12.47 4.05 -17.71
CA LEU A 216 -13.45 3.90 -16.63
C LEU A 216 -14.02 2.48 -16.59
N TYR A 217 -14.25 1.98 -15.36
CA TYR A 217 -15.01 0.76 -15.10
C TYR A 217 -16.31 1.05 -14.32
N PRO A 218 -17.48 0.56 -14.78
CA PRO A 218 -17.71 -0.11 -16.06
C PRO A 218 -17.44 0.82 -17.26
N ASN A 219 -17.12 0.21 -18.40
CA ASN A 219 -16.92 0.95 -19.65
C ASN A 219 -18.21 1.69 -20.04
N ASN A 220 -18.13 3.01 -20.17
CA ASN A 220 -19.25 3.91 -20.46
C ASN A 220 -19.43 4.20 -21.97
N GLY A 221 -18.71 3.49 -22.84
CA GLY A 221 -18.71 3.69 -24.29
C GLY A 221 -17.69 4.74 -24.78
N VAL A 222 -16.91 5.35 -23.89
CA VAL A 222 -15.85 6.30 -24.26
C VAL A 222 -14.52 5.54 -24.43
N THR A 223 -13.89 5.71 -25.59
CA THR A 223 -12.53 5.20 -25.85
C THR A 223 -11.55 5.77 -24.82
N GLU A 224 -10.59 4.96 -24.37
CA GLU A 224 -9.48 5.41 -23.53
C GLU A 224 -8.80 6.68 -24.05
N ARG A 225 -8.42 7.58 -23.14
CA ARG A 225 -7.89 8.92 -23.46
C ARG A 225 -6.47 9.06 -22.95
N VAL A 226 -5.61 9.74 -23.70
CA VAL A 226 -4.24 10.07 -23.26
C VAL A 226 -4.29 11.12 -22.14
N MET A 227 -3.50 10.90 -21.09
CA MET A 227 -3.25 11.84 -20.01
C MET A 227 -1.85 12.45 -20.21
N ASN A 228 -1.75 13.76 -20.35
CA ASN A 228 -0.48 14.44 -20.64
C ASN A 228 0.51 14.29 -19.47
N PHE A 229 -0.01 14.29 -18.24
CA PHE A 229 0.75 14.05 -17.01
C PHE A 229 1.57 12.76 -17.04
N MET A 230 1.11 11.69 -17.69
CA MET A 230 1.88 10.45 -17.85
C MET A 230 3.15 10.69 -18.68
N GLY A 231 3.10 11.53 -19.70
CA GLY A 231 4.27 11.98 -20.46
C GLY A 231 5.19 12.92 -19.65
N THR A 232 4.62 13.80 -18.82
CA THR A 232 5.39 14.67 -17.91
C THR A 232 6.16 13.85 -16.86
N THR A 233 5.57 12.76 -16.37
CA THR A 233 6.11 11.90 -15.29
C THR A 233 6.73 10.60 -15.80
N SER A 234 7.13 10.59 -17.08
CA SER A 234 7.57 9.42 -17.83
C SER A 234 8.68 8.60 -17.15
N GLY A 235 8.44 7.29 -17.02
CA GLY A 235 9.31 6.33 -16.32
C GLY A 235 9.02 6.20 -14.83
N LEU A 236 8.37 7.18 -14.21
CA LEU A 236 8.08 7.18 -12.78
C LEU A 236 6.60 7.54 -12.57
N ASN A 237 5.69 6.83 -13.23
CA ASN A 237 4.25 7.07 -13.15
C ASN A 237 3.40 5.83 -12.85
N SER A 238 4.06 4.72 -12.50
CA SER A 238 3.49 3.45 -12.05
C SER A 238 2.77 3.59 -10.71
N TYR A 239 1.54 3.08 -10.58
CA TYR A 239 0.63 3.37 -9.46
C TYR A 239 0.62 4.87 -9.06
N PRO A 240 0.16 5.78 -9.95
CA PRO A 240 0.14 7.21 -9.65
C PRO A 240 -0.74 7.48 -8.42
N LEU A 241 -0.23 8.26 -7.46
CA LEU A 241 -0.89 8.46 -6.17
C LEU A 241 -2.12 9.33 -6.38
N THR A 242 -3.29 8.70 -6.40
CA THR A 242 -4.56 9.27 -6.90
C THR A 242 -5.60 9.32 -5.79
N TYR A 243 -6.23 10.48 -5.59
CA TYR A 243 -7.23 10.69 -4.55
C TYR A 243 -8.40 11.54 -5.06
N LEU A 244 -9.64 11.05 -4.92
CA LEU A 244 -10.85 11.82 -5.24
C LEU A 244 -11.11 12.92 -4.20
N LEU A 245 -11.24 14.15 -4.66
CA LEU A 245 -11.53 15.33 -3.85
C LEU A 245 -13.01 15.71 -3.90
N SER A 246 -13.44 16.52 -2.93
CA SER A 246 -14.82 16.92 -2.70
C SER A 246 -15.47 17.60 -3.91
N SER A 247 -14.69 18.34 -4.70
CA SER A 247 -15.12 18.97 -5.96
C SER A 247 -15.46 17.99 -7.08
N GLY A 248 -15.10 16.70 -6.94
CA GLY A 248 -15.15 15.69 -7.99
C GLY A 248 -13.87 15.61 -8.83
N LYS A 249 -12.89 16.50 -8.60
CA LYS A 249 -11.56 16.42 -9.20
C LYS A 249 -10.69 15.38 -8.50
N LEU A 250 -9.65 14.94 -9.18
CA LEU A 250 -8.65 14.01 -8.65
C LEU A 250 -7.36 14.76 -8.37
N PHE A 251 -6.82 14.63 -7.16
CA PHE A 251 -5.39 14.88 -6.94
C PHE A 251 -4.61 13.71 -7.54
N VAL A 252 -3.54 13.99 -8.28
CA VAL A 252 -2.66 12.96 -8.85
C VAL A 252 -1.20 13.40 -8.69
N GLN A 253 -0.37 12.53 -8.09
CA GLN A 253 1.08 12.73 -7.94
C GLN A 253 1.85 11.56 -8.53
N ALA A 254 2.87 11.84 -9.33
CA ALA A 254 3.78 10.87 -9.93
C ALA A 254 5.15 11.51 -10.21
N ASN A 255 6.20 10.69 -10.28
CA ASN A 255 7.60 11.12 -10.22
C ASN A 255 7.83 11.99 -8.97
N TYR A 256 8.10 13.29 -9.18
CA TYR A 256 8.05 14.34 -8.17
C TYR A 256 6.98 15.41 -8.50
N SER A 257 6.20 15.26 -9.57
CA SER A 257 5.24 16.27 -10.04
C SER A 257 3.81 15.95 -9.62
N THR A 258 2.97 17.00 -9.61
CA THR A 258 1.63 16.96 -9.02
C THR A 258 0.62 17.73 -9.87
N ILE A 259 -0.60 17.21 -9.99
CA ILE A 259 -1.73 17.92 -10.63
C ILE A 259 -3.02 17.82 -9.81
N LEU A 260 -3.89 18.79 -10.04
CA LEU A 260 -5.34 18.68 -9.83
C LEU A 260 -6.00 18.41 -11.19
N TRP A 261 -6.82 17.36 -11.29
CA TRP A 261 -7.29 16.82 -12.57
C TRP A 261 -8.81 16.74 -12.65
N ASP A 262 -9.36 17.30 -13.72
CA ASP A 262 -10.74 17.13 -14.15
C ASP A 262 -10.80 15.99 -15.17
N ALA A 263 -11.03 14.76 -14.71
CA ALA A 263 -10.98 13.57 -15.57
C ALA A 263 -12.13 13.49 -16.59
N ASP A 264 -13.27 14.11 -16.32
CA ASP A 264 -14.39 14.19 -17.27
C ASP A 264 -13.98 14.99 -18.51
N ASN A 265 -13.44 16.20 -18.31
CA ASN A 265 -13.03 17.09 -19.39
C ASN A 265 -11.58 16.87 -19.85
N ASN A 266 -10.82 16.03 -19.15
CA ASN A 266 -9.37 15.84 -19.26
C ASN A 266 -8.54 17.13 -19.09
N ILE A 267 -8.89 17.96 -18.11
CA ILE A 267 -8.19 19.22 -17.82
C ILE A 267 -7.24 19.01 -16.64
N GLU A 268 -5.94 19.05 -16.92
CA GLU A 268 -4.86 18.91 -15.94
C GLU A 268 -4.39 20.30 -15.50
N THR A 269 -4.38 20.55 -14.19
CA THR A 269 -3.90 21.80 -13.58
C THR A 269 -2.65 21.49 -12.74
N PRO A 270 -1.46 21.95 -13.14
CA PRO A 270 -0.23 21.77 -12.36
C PRO A 270 -0.34 22.36 -10.95
N LEU A 271 0.07 21.57 -9.97
CA LEU A 271 0.36 22.01 -8.59
C LEU A 271 1.90 22.02 -8.41
N PRO A 272 2.43 22.56 -7.29
CA PRO A 272 3.87 22.54 -7.05
C PRO A 272 4.48 21.13 -7.05
N ASP A 273 5.71 21.01 -7.55
CA ASP A 273 6.51 19.80 -7.45
C ASP A 273 6.85 19.47 -5.98
N MET A 274 7.00 18.17 -5.71
CA MET A 274 7.42 17.59 -4.43
C MET A 274 8.79 18.16 -4.01
N PRO A 275 8.90 18.73 -2.80
CA PRO A 275 10.16 19.22 -2.25
C PRO A 275 11.30 18.20 -2.35
N ASN A 276 12.49 18.71 -2.64
CA ASN A 276 13.73 17.94 -2.78
C ASN A 276 13.70 16.84 -3.87
N GLN A 277 12.70 16.84 -4.76
CA GLN A 277 12.50 15.83 -5.82
C GLN A 277 12.46 14.37 -5.28
N ILE A 278 11.99 14.19 -4.05
CA ILE A 278 11.88 12.87 -3.40
C ILE A 278 10.68 12.13 -4.00
N VAL A 279 10.95 11.16 -4.86
CA VAL A 279 9.93 10.36 -5.55
C VAL A 279 9.17 9.50 -4.53
N ARG A 280 7.83 9.42 -4.67
CA ARG A 280 6.95 8.65 -3.76
C ARG A 280 6.20 7.50 -4.43
N VAL A 281 6.02 7.51 -5.74
CA VAL A 281 5.47 6.39 -6.52
C VAL A 281 6.47 5.24 -6.66
N TYR A 282 6.04 4.08 -7.16
CA TYR A 282 6.94 2.99 -7.51
C TYR A 282 7.98 3.44 -8.58
N PRO A 283 9.27 3.05 -8.47
CA PRO A 283 9.85 2.12 -7.51
C PRO A 283 10.42 2.77 -6.23
N ALA A 284 10.10 4.04 -5.94
CA ALA A 284 10.48 4.67 -4.68
C ALA A 284 9.59 4.26 -3.49
N SER A 285 8.28 4.12 -3.76
CA SER A 285 7.25 3.62 -2.84
C SER A 285 7.31 4.29 -1.46
N GLY A 286 7.15 5.62 -1.44
CA GLY A 286 6.94 6.39 -0.22
C GLY A 286 5.55 6.13 0.37
N ALA A 287 5.49 5.99 1.70
CA ALA A 287 4.25 5.85 2.43
C ALA A 287 3.35 7.07 2.16
N ASN A 288 2.12 6.83 1.72
CA ASN A 288 1.17 7.91 1.43
C ASN A 288 -0.25 7.55 1.86
N ALA A 289 -1.01 8.55 2.31
CA ALA A 289 -2.43 8.43 2.65
C ALA A 289 -3.11 9.81 2.70
N MET A 290 -4.40 9.85 2.38
CA MET A 290 -5.27 10.95 2.81
C MET A 290 -5.42 10.90 4.34
N MET A 291 -5.20 12.02 5.02
CA MET A 291 -5.37 12.15 6.46
C MET A 291 -6.86 11.99 6.86
N PRO A 292 -7.16 11.56 8.11
CA PRO A 292 -8.54 11.41 8.57
C PRO A 292 -9.36 12.72 8.43
N LEU A 293 -10.53 12.62 7.80
CA LEU A 293 -11.41 13.75 7.53
C LEU A 293 -12.30 14.00 8.76
N THR A 294 -12.14 15.13 9.46
CA THR A 294 -12.76 15.38 10.76
C THR A 294 -13.81 16.49 10.72
N VAL A 295 -14.69 16.52 11.72
CA VAL A 295 -15.59 17.67 11.94
C VAL A 295 -14.76 18.93 12.28
N ALA A 296 -13.66 18.78 13.02
CA ALA A 296 -12.83 19.88 13.47
C ALA A 296 -12.07 20.59 12.33
N ASN A 297 -11.64 19.87 11.29
CA ASN A 297 -11.05 20.44 10.07
C ASN A 297 -12.05 20.58 8.91
N ASN A 298 -13.37 20.55 9.18
CA ASN A 298 -14.43 20.66 8.16
C ASN A 298 -14.26 19.68 6.98
N TYR A 299 -13.76 18.47 7.25
CA TYR A 299 -13.43 17.42 6.27
C TYR A 299 -12.41 17.85 5.20
N GLU A 300 -11.55 18.83 5.49
CA GLU A 300 -10.50 19.26 4.58
C GLU A 300 -9.52 18.11 4.24
N GLN A 301 -9.19 18.01 2.95
CA GLN A 301 -8.57 16.83 2.36
C GLN A 301 -7.06 17.01 2.16
N THR A 302 -6.31 16.82 3.23
CA THR A 302 -4.84 16.81 3.19
C THR A 302 -4.31 15.40 2.88
N VAL A 303 -3.35 15.30 1.95
CA VAL A 303 -2.61 14.06 1.68
C VAL A 303 -1.21 14.17 2.27
N LEU A 304 -0.79 13.15 3.01
CA LEU A 304 0.54 13.02 3.62
C LEU A 304 1.40 12.05 2.81
N PHE A 305 2.68 12.39 2.62
CA PHE A 305 3.69 11.60 1.91
C PHE A 305 4.97 11.54 2.74
N CYS A 306 5.47 10.34 3.03
CA CYS A 306 6.67 10.12 3.85
C CYS A 306 7.57 9.04 3.23
N GLY A 307 8.88 9.23 3.31
CA GLY A 307 9.82 8.24 2.77
C GLY A 307 9.95 8.26 1.24
N GLY A 308 10.40 7.16 0.64
CA GLY A 308 10.92 7.17 -0.73
C GLY A 308 12.32 7.81 -0.77
N PHE A 309 12.78 8.28 -1.94
CA PHE A 309 14.13 8.86 -2.10
C PHE A 309 14.27 9.68 -3.38
N PHE A 310 15.37 10.42 -3.44
CA PHE A 310 15.89 11.07 -4.65
C PHE A 310 16.96 10.17 -5.28
N MET A 311 16.98 10.11 -6.62
CA MET A 311 18.11 9.66 -7.44
C MET A 311 18.14 10.53 -8.71
N GLU A 312 19.32 10.75 -9.27
CA GLU A 312 19.47 11.49 -10.54
C GLU A 312 18.76 10.77 -11.68
N ASP A 313 18.31 11.50 -12.71
CA ASP A 313 17.44 10.95 -13.75
C ASP A 313 18.02 9.68 -14.41
N ASP A 314 19.32 9.64 -14.72
CA ASP A 314 19.96 8.51 -15.38
C ASP A 314 20.06 7.27 -14.46
N GLN A 315 20.15 7.44 -13.15
CA GLN A 315 20.32 6.37 -12.15
C GLN A 315 19.10 5.44 -12.08
N TRP A 316 17.90 5.96 -12.33
CA TRP A 316 16.67 5.15 -12.43
C TRP A 316 16.72 4.14 -13.59
N GLY A 317 17.56 4.38 -14.61
CA GLY A 317 17.81 3.42 -15.69
C GLY A 317 16.66 3.28 -16.70
N ASP A 318 16.31 2.03 -17.02
CA ASP A 318 15.40 1.61 -18.09
C ASP A 318 14.44 0.48 -17.66
N PHE A 319 13.63 -0.04 -18.60
CA PHE A 319 12.76 -1.21 -18.39
C PHE A 319 13.48 -2.45 -17.84
N THR A 320 14.78 -2.61 -18.06
CA THR A 320 15.50 -3.82 -17.63
C THR A 320 16.06 -3.65 -16.22
N TYR A 321 16.86 -2.60 -15.98
CA TYR A 321 17.64 -2.47 -14.75
C TYR A 321 17.81 -1.01 -14.28
N PRO A 322 17.91 -0.77 -12.95
CA PRO A 322 18.49 0.47 -12.43
C PRO A 322 19.96 0.60 -12.87
N TYR A 323 20.42 1.83 -13.06
CA TYR A 323 21.77 2.12 -13.54
C TYR A 323 22.82 2.23 -12.43
N ILE A 324 22.39 2.07 -11.17
CA ILE A 324 23.25 1.99 -9.99
C ILE A 324 22.84 0.81 -9.09
N ASN A 325 23.66 0.53 -8.08
CA ASN A 325 23.27 -0.33 -6.97
C ASN A 325 22.30 0.42 -6.05
N THR A 326 21.01 0.13 -6.21
CA THR A 326 19.94 0.82 -5.50
C THR A 326 20.01 0.57 -3.99
N TRP A 327 20.31 -0.65 -3.54
CA TRP A 327 20.51 -1.01 -2.13
C TRP A 327 21.64 -0.23 -1.41
N GLU A 328 22.51 0.48 -2.14
CA GLU A 328 23.51 1.38 -1.54
C GLU A 328 22.94 2.79 -1.26
N GLN A 329 21.79 3.14 -1.83
CA GLN A 329 21.10 4.41 -1.58
C GLN A 329 20.23 4.32 -0.34
N ALA A 330 20.38 5.31 0.56
CA ALA A 330 19.53 5.46 1.73
C ALA A 330 18.20 6.12 1.36
N SER A 331 17.10 5.59 1.89
CA SER A 331 15.78 6.19 1.80
C SER A 331 15.64 7.39 2.74
N SER A 332 14.80 8.35 2.34
CA SER A 332 14.55 9.56 3.11
C SER A 332 13.65 9.30 4.31
N ALA A 333 13.80 10.11 5.37
CA ALA A 333 12.84 10.24 6.46
C ALA A 333 11.78 11.33 6.20
N ASP A 334 12.02 12.19 5.21
CA ASP A 334 11.25 13.39 4.89
C ASP A 334 9.74 13.12 4.74
N CYS A 335 8.94 13.95 5.41
CA CYS A 335 7.49 13.98 5.29
C CYS A 335 7.00 15.34 4.75
N GLN A 336 6.18 15.28 3.70
CA GLN A 336 5.49 16.42 3.09
C GLN A 336 4.00 16.18 3.11
N ARG A 337 3.22 17.25 3.20
CA ARG A 337 1.75 17.19 3.04
C ARG A 337 1.25 18.27 2.09
N MET A 338 0.13 18.03 1.42
CA MET A 338 -0.58 19.04 0.64
C MET A 338 -2.09 18.93 0.86
N THR A 339 -2.75 20.07 1.06
CA THR A 339 -4.19 20.23 0.85
C THR A 339 -4.39 20.75 -0.58
N PRO A 340 -4.96 19.97 -1.52
CA PRO A 340 -5.03 20.37 -2.93
C PRO A 340 -6.12 21.39 -3.25
N GLU A 341 -7.14 21.49 -2.39
CA GLU A 341 -8.25 22.44 -2.49
C GLU A 341 -8.46 23.11 -1.10
N PRO A 342 -7.59 24.04 -0.66
CA PRO A 342 -7.68 24.67 0.66
C PRO A 342 -9.01 25.40 0.90
N ALA A 343 -9.64 25.14 2.04
CA ALA A 343 -10.96 25.68 2.37
C ALA A 343 -10.97 27.20 2.60
N ASP A 344 -9.81 27.81 2.85
CA ASP A 344 -9.62 29.25 2.99
C ASP A 344 -9.39 29.97 1.64
N GLY A 345 -9.24 29.23 0.53
CA GLY A 345 -8.94 29.76 -0.79
C GLY A 345 -7.47 30.16 -1.01
N SER A 346 -6.55 29.69 -0.16
CA SER A 346 -5.10 29.83 -0.37
C SER A 346 -4.60 28.99 -1.55
N THR A 347 -3.42 29.33 -2.08
CA THR A 347 -2.78 28.58 -3.16
C THR A 347 -2.29 27.21 -2.62
N PRO A 348 -2.64 26.08 -3.25
CA PRO A 348 -2.15 24.76 -2.84
C PRO A 348 -0.62 24.69 -2.88
N ALA A 349 -0.01 24.17 -1.82
CA ALA A 349 1.43 24.01 -1.68
C ALA A 349 1.79 22.80 -0.82
N TYR A 350 3.02 22.29 -1.00
CA TYR A 350 3.61 21.34 -0.07
C TYR A 350 4.07 22.03 1.21
N GLU A 351 3.67 21.49 2.36
CA GLU A 351 4.20 21.83 3.67
C GLU A 351 5.09 20.71 4.20
N GLN A 352 6.27 21.05 4.74
CA GLN A 352 7.08 20.12 5.52
C GLN A 352 6.29 19.72 6.78
N ASP A 353 6.15 18.42 7.05
CA ASP A 353 5.62 17.92 8.32
C ASP A 353 6.76 17.56 9.29
N ASP A 354 6.56 16.63 10.21
CA ASP A 354 7.60 16.00 11.03
C ASP A 354 8.20 14.81 10.26
N ASP A 355 9.53 14.76 10.13
CA ASP A 355 10.23 13.61 9.53
C ASP A 355 9.97 12.32 10.32
N MET A 356 9.92 11.18 9.62
CA MET A 356 9.79 9.87 10.24
C MET A 356 10.97 9.57 11.20
N PRO A 357 10.77 8.76 12.26
CA PRO A 357 11.84 8.34 13.17
C PRO A 357 13.02 7.63 12.49
N THR A 358 12.80 7.09 11.29
CA THR A 358 13.80 6.47 10.41
C THR A 358 13.39 6.63 8.96
N GLY A 359 14.36 6.74 8.04
CA GLY A 359 14.09 6.66 6.61
C GLY A 359 13.45 5.32 6.20
N ARG A 360 12.56 5.36 5.20
CA ARG A 360 11.80 4.18 4.74
C ARG A 360 11.45 4.24 3.25
N THR A 361 11.88 3.25 2.47
CA THR A 361 11.26 2.87 1.18
C THR A 361 10.24 1.76 1.41
N MET A 362 9.21 1.65 0.57
CA MET A 362 8.10 0.68 0.69
C MET A 362 7.40 0.72 2.07
N GLY A 363 7.34 1.92 2.66
CA GLY A 363 6.57 2.16 3.86
C GLY A 363 5.09 2.26 3.54
N GLN A 364 4.23 1.82 4.45
CA GLN A 364 2.80 1.69 4.17
C GLN A 364 1.96 2.27 5.31
N PHE A 365 1.14 3.28 5.00
CA PHE A 365 0.24 3.93 5.96
C PHE A 365 -1.08 3.15 6.11
N ILE A 366 -1.42 2.79 7.35
CA ILE A 366 -2.71 2.23 7.73
C ILE A 366 -3.44 3.23 8.62
N LEU A 367 -4.67 3.62 8.25
CA LEU A 367 -5.51 4.48 9.08
C LEU A 367 -6.10 3.65 10.23
N LEU A 368 -5.87 4.07 11.49
CA LEU A 368 -6.32 3.36 12.68
C LEU A 368 -7.64 3.94 13.24
N PRO A 369 -8.56 3.12 13.76
CA PRO A 369 -9.82 3.53 14.41
C PRO A 369 -9.73 4.56 15.56
N ASP A 370 -8.54 4.91 16.05
CA ASP A 370 -8.31 5.97 17.03
C ASP A 370 -7.89 7.32 16.41
N GLY A 371 -8.00 7.45 15.09
CA GLY A 371 -7.66 8.66 14.32
C GLY A 371 -6.18 8.82 14.02
N LYS A 372 -5.33 7.85 14.39
CA LYS A 372 -3.89 7.87 14.12
C LYS A 372 -3.55 7.06 12.87
N MET A 373 -2.30 7.17 12.42
CA MET A 373 -1.81 6.57 11.18
C MET A 373 -0.58 5.71 11.49
N LEU A 374 -0.68 4.40 11.30
CA LEU A 374 0.43 3.46 11.49
C LEU A 374 1.28 3.40 10.21
N VAL A 375 2.62 3.39 10.34
CA VAL A 375 3.54 2.99 9.27
C VAL A 375 4.19 1.66 9.60
N VAL A 376 4.05 0.70 8.68
CA VAL A 376 4.71 -0.61 8.66
C VAL A 376 5.42 -0.84 7.33
N ASN A 377 6.04 -2.01 7.17
CA ASN A 377 6.71 -2.50 5.97
C ASN A 377 7.92 -1.67 5.51
N GLY A 378 8.66 -2.20 4.55
CA GLY A 378 9.75 -1.52 3.87
C GLY A 378 11.15 -1.72 4.44
N GLY A 379 12.10 -1.02 3.81
CA GLY A 379 13.53 -1.05 4.14
C GLY A 379 14.10 0.36 4.27
N LYS A 380 15.29 0.49 4.85
CA LYS A 380 16.01 1.78 4.95
C LYS A 380 16.76 2.10 3.66
N ASN A 381 17.04 1.11 2.82
CA ASN A 381 17.86 1.27 1.63
C ASN A 381 17.20 0.67 0.38
N GLY A 382 17.46 1.29 -0.77
CA GLY A 382 17.11 0.77 -2.09
C GLY A 382 15.67 0.97 -2.53
N THR A 383 15.29 0.28 -3.60
CA THR A 383 14.05 0.50 -4.36
C THR A 383 13.10 -0.68 -4.24
N ALA A 384 11.81 -0.44 -4.48
CA ALA A 384 10.86 -1.48 -4.83
C ALA A 384 11.25 -2.13 -6.17
N GLY A 385 10.84 -3.38 -6.39
CA GLY A 385 11.27 -4.18 -7.53
C GLY A 385 12.20 -5.33 -7.13
N TYR A 386 12.44 -6.22 -8.09
CA TYR A 386 13.45 -7.26 -8.05
C TYR A 386 14.14 -7.36 -9.42
N GLY A 387 15.27 -8.05 -9.48
CA GLY A 387 15.88 -8.47 -10.74
C GLY A 387 17.20 -9.19 -10.55
N THR A 388 17.68 -9.80 -11.62
CA THR A 388 18.89 -10.63 -11.61
C THR A 388 20.19 -9.82 -11.75
N ALA A 389 20.13 -8.49 -11.93
CA ALA A 389 21.30 -7.62 -12.04
C ALA A 389 20.95 -6.16 -11.74
N THR A 390 21.97 -5.30 -11.71
CA THR A 390 21.84 -3.88 -12.05
C THR A 390 22.71 -3.60 -13.28
N LYS A 391 22.68 -2.39 -13.85
CA LYS A 391 23.58 -2.04 -14.98
C LYS A 391 25.07 -2.10 -14.60
N VAL A 392 25.41 -2.15 -13.30
CA VAL A 392 26.78 -2.16 -12.76
C VAL A 392 27.14 -3.44 -11.98
N THR A 393 26.16 -4.25 -11.56
CA THR A 393 26.37 -5.49 -10.78
C THR A 393 25.66 -6.67 -11.44
N VAL A 394 26.40 -7.73 -11.78
CA VAL A 394 25.85 -8.97 -12.36
C VAL A 394 25.31 -9.93 -11.29
N GLN A 395 24.39 -10.83 -11.64
CA GLN A 395 23.69 -11.77 -10.73
C GLN A 395 24.58 -12.44 -9.67
N ALA A 396 25.72 -13.00 -10.08
CA ALA A 396 26.66 -13.68 -9.19
C ALA A 396 27.36 -12.77 -8.15
N ALA A 397 27.14 -11.47 -8.22
CA ALA A 397 27.65 -10.45 -7.30
C ALA A 397 26.54 -9.66 -6.58
N MET A 398 25.25 -9.95 -6.83
CA MET A 398 24.12 -9.32 -6.13
C MET A 398 24.13 -9.71 -4.65
N PRO A 399 24.29 -8.78 -3.69
CA PRO A 399 24.52 -9.12 -2.29
C PRO A 399 23.24 -9.53 -1.53
N PHE A 400 22.06 -9.22 -2.07
CA PHE A 400 20.76 -9.38 -1.41
C PHE A 400 19.82 -10.37 -2.12
N GLY A 401 20.40 -11.29 -2.92
CA GLY A 401 19.63 -12.09 -3.86
C GLY A 401 19.13 -11.20 -5.00
N GLU A 402 17.85 -11.31 -5.37
CA GLU A 402 17.25 -10.54 -6.46
C GLU A 402 16.62 -9.21 -5.99
N SER A 403 16.72 -8.90 -4.69
CA SER A 403 16.17 -7.68 -4.10
C SER A 403 16.94 -6.42 -4.50
N TYR A 404 16.22 -5.39 -4.94
CA TYR A 404 16.75 -4.03 -5.08
C TYR A 404 16.71 -3.21 -3.78
N ALA A 405 16.22 -3.78 -2.68
CA ALA A 405 16.17 -3.17 -1.36
C ALA A 405 17.01 -3.92 -0.32
N ALA A 406 17.40 -3.19 0.73
CA ALA A 406 18.17 -3.70 1.87
C ALA A 406 17.75 -3.01 3.19
N GLU A 407 18.35 -3.46 4.29
CA GLU A 407 18.10 -2.96 5.66
C GLU A 407 16.60 -2.93 6.03
N PRO A 408 15.90 -4.09 6.10
CA PRO A 408 14.47 -4.15 6.41
C PRO A 408 14.12 -3.42 7.73
N GLN A 409 13.09 -2.58 7.70
CA GLN A 409 12.71 -1.74 8.84
C GLN A 409 11.46 -2.29 9.54
N GLY A 410 11.65 -3.43 10.22
CA GLY A 410 10.59 -4.14 10.95
C GLY A 410 10.00 -3.40 12.15
N GLN A 411 10.59 -2.29 12.59
CA GLN A 411 10.03 -1.42 13.64
C GLN A 411 8.89 -0.55 13.07
N PRO A 412 7.64 -0.67 13.58
CA PRO A 412 6.56 0.25 13.24
C PRO A 412 6.74 1.62 13.90
N ALA A 413 6.07 2.63 13.34
CA ALA A 413 5.88 3.94 13.94
C ALA A 413 4.41 4.38 13.80
N ILE A 414 3.90 5.13 14.77
CA ILE A 414 2.56 5.74 14.70
C ILE A 414 2.71 7.25 14.58
N TYR A 415 1.95 7.83 13.65
CA TYR A 415 1.77 9.26 13.44
C TYR A 415 0.42 9.70 14.00
N ASP A 416 0.43 10.71 14.88
CA ASP A 416 -0.76 11.39 15.37
C ASP A 416 -0.97 12.71 14.60
N PRO A 417 -2.02 12.83 13.75
CA PRO A 417 -2.27 14.04 12.97
C PRO A 417 -2.69 15.24 13.82
N THR A 418 -3.13 15.02 15.06
CA THR A 418 -3.59 16.08 15.99
C THR A 418 -2.47 16.61 16.90
N ALA A 419 -1.37 15.86 17.03
CA ALA A 419 -0.23 16.26 17.83
C ALA A 419 0.50 17.50 17.26
N ALA A 420 1.15 18.23 18.16
CA ALA A 420 1.95 19.41 17.82
C ALA A 420 3.10 19.05 16.88
N LYS A 421 3.48 19.98 16.00
CA LYS A 421 4.67 19.83 15.15
C LYS A 421 5.92 19.71 16.04
N GLY A 422 6.77 18.73 15.75
CA GLY A 422 7.90 18.28 16.56
C GLY A 422 7.58 17.11 17.50
N SER A 423 6.36 16.57 17.47
CA SER A 423 5.93 15.46 18.34
C SER A 423 4.87 14.54 17.73
N ARG A 424 4.72 14.48 16.40
CA ARG A 424 3.67 13.66 15.76
C ARG A 424 4.00 12.17 15.68
N TRP A 425 5.28 11.82 15.64
CA TRP A 425 5.72 10.43 15.54
C TRP A 425 6.08 9.82 16.91
N SER A 426 5.67 8.57 17.14
CA SER A 426 6.18 7.74 18.23
C SER A 426 6.43 6.29 17.77
N THR A 427 7.44 5.67 18.37
CA THR A 427 7.72 4.22 18.29
C THR A 427 7.58 3.53 19.66
N ASP A 428 7.06 4.25 20.67
CA ASP A 428 7.12 3.83 22.07
C ASP A 428 6.19 2.64 22.34
N GLY A 429 6.75 1.60 22.99
CA GLY A 429 6.04 0.35 23.26
C GLY A 429 5.75 -0.53 22.03
N LEU A 430 6.16 -0.12 20.83
CA LEU A 430 5.90 -0.88 19.60
C LEU A 430 7.00 -1.93 19.35
N ALA A 431 6.62 -3.17 19.10
CA ALA A 431 7.54 -4.27 18.82
C ALA A 431 8.04 -4.24 17.37
N THR A 432 9.32 -4.61 17.16
CA THR A 432 9.91 -4.86 15.83
C THR A 432 9.52 -6.25 15.32
N SER A 433 9.06 -6.35 14.07
CA SER A 433 8.94 -7.62 13.34
C SER A 433 10.32 -8.19 13.00
N SER A 434 10.46 -9.51 13.10
CA SER A 434 11.67 -10.23 12.66
C SER A 434 11.60 -10.70 11.21
N ILE A 435 10.50 -10.45 10.49
CA ILE A 435 10.30 -10.86 9.10
C ILE A 435 10.64 -9.68 8.17
N PRO A 436 11.53 -9.86 7.17
CA PRO A 436 11.79 -8.85 6.14
C PRO A 436 10.54 -8.57 5.29
N ARG A 437 9.78 -7.53 5.64
CA ARG A 437 8.64 -7.03 4.86
C ARG A 437 9.11 -6.03 3.81
N LEU A 438 9.92 -6.48 2.84
CA LEU A 438 10.40 -5.65 1.74
C LEU A 438 9.36 -5.62 0.59
N TYR A 439 9.81 -5.72 -0.65
CA TYR A 439 8.95 -5.73 -1.82
C TYR A 439 7.94 -6.88 -1.79
N HIS A 440 6.76 -6.65 -2.38
CA HIS A 440 5.59 -7.53 -2.28
C HIS A 440 5.12 -7.87 -0.85
N SER A 441 5.40 -7.00 0.12
CA SER A 441 4.64 -6.99 1.38
C SER A 441 3.40 -6.10 1.26
N SER A 442 2.37 -6.45 2.04
CA SER A 442 1.08 -5.76 2.11
C SER A 442 0.62 -5.67 3.57
N ALA A 443 -0.19 -4.67 3.89
CA ALA A 443 -0.80 -4.52 5.22
C ALA A 443 -2.16 -3.82 5.15
N LEU A 444 -3.10 -4.23 6.01
CA LEU A 444 -4.45 -3.65 6.08
C LEU A 444 -5.03 -3.68 7.50
N LEU A 445 -5.98 -2.79 7.77
CA LEU A 445 -6.78 -2.78 9.00
C LEU A 445 -7.84 -3.89 8.98
N LEU A 446 -7.89 -4.71 10.02
CA LEU A 446 -8.88 -5.77 10.21
C LEU A 446 -10.13 -5.29 10.99
N PRO A 447 -11.30 -5.95 10.87
CA PRO A 447 -12.53 -5.57 11.58
C PRO A 447 -12.46 -5.62 13.12
N ASP A 448 -11.48 -6.30 13.72
CA ASP A 448 -11.24 -6.25 15.17
C ASP A 448 -10.37 -5.04 15.60
N GLY A 449 -9.86 -4.27 14.64
CA GLY A 449 -8.94 -3.14 14.86
C GLY A 449 -7.45 -3.52 14.84
N SER A 450 -7.09 -4.80 14.71
CA SER A 450 -5.70 -5.20 14.50
C SER A 450 -5.27 -4.92 13.04
N VAL A 451 -3.98 -5.00 12.75
CA VAL A 451 -3.43 -4.80 11.40
C VAL A 451 -2.78 -6.09 10.93
N MET A 452 -3.32 -6.69 9.87
CA MET A 452 -2.68 -7.83 9.21
C MET A 452 -1.54 -7.32 8.35
N ILE A 453 -0.38 -7.97 8.46
CA ILE A 453 0.83 -7.72 7.69
C ILE A 453 1.22 -9.06 7.06
N ALA A 454 1.33 -9.13 5.73
CA ALA A 454 1.59 -10.39 5.04
C ALA A 454 2.43 -10.18 3.77
N GLY A 455 2.94 -11.29 3.23
CA GLY A 455 3.84 -11.29 2.08
C GLY A 455 5.24 -10.74 2.37
N SER A 456 6.20 -11.23 1.61
CA SER A 456 7.25 -10.43 0.97
C SER A 456 7.93 -11.36 -0.02
N ASN A 457 8.22 -10.86 -1.21
CA ASN A 457 8.83 -11.67 -2.26
C ASN A 457 9.62 -10.81 -3.25
N PRO A 458 10.85 -10.41 -2.89
CA PRO A 458 11.76 -9.72 -3.78
C PRO A 458 12.55 -10.70 -4.68
N ASN A 459 11.91 -11.77 -5.16
CA ASN A 459 12.49 -12.80 -6.03
C ASN A 459 11.66 -12.92 -7.32
N ILE A 460 12.28 -13.41 -8.40
CA ILE A 460 11.62 -13.59 -9.70
C ILE A 460 10.60 -14.73 -9.70
N ASP A 461 10.83 -15.74 -8.86
CA ASP A 461 10.03 -16.97 -8.69
C ASP A 461 10.11 -17.43 -7.20
N ALA A 462 9.29 -18.39 -6.79
CA ALA A 462 9.06 -18.73 -5.39
C ALA A 462 10.31 -19.34 -4.74
N ASN A 463 10.98 -18.58 -3.89
CA ASN A 463 12.22 -18.97 -3.24
C ASN A 463 12.12 -18.88 -1.71
N ILE A 464 11.50 -19.90 -1.11
CA ILE A 464 11.36 -20.07 0.34
C ILE A 464 12.65 -20.54 1.04
N THR A 465 13.81 -20.57 0.36
CA THR A 465 15.03 -21.16 0.93
C THR A 465 15.74 -20.22 1.89
N SER A 466 16.19 -20.72 3.04
CA SER A 466 17.00 -19.94 3.99
C SER A 466 18.46 -19.71 3.54
N LEU A 467 18.70 -19.71 2.22
CA LEU A 467 19.99 -19.47 1.57
C LEU A 467 20.00 -18.13 0.84
N VAL A 468 18.84 -17.64 0.39
CA VAL A 468 18.71 -16.25 -0.09
C VAL A 468 18.52 -15.29 1.09
N PRO A 469 19.02 -14.04 1.02
CA PRO A 469 18.89 -13.08 2.13
C PRO A 469 17.43 -12.68 2.45
N PHE A 470 16.58 -12.60 1.43
CA PHE A 470 15.17 -12.19 1.54
C PHE A 470 14.26 -13.20 0.82
N PRO A 471 14.00 -14.37 1.42
CA PRO A 471 13.17 -15.41 0.82
C PRO A 471 11.70 -14.99 0.68
N THR A 472 11.02 -15.61 -0.27
CA THR A 472 9.55 -15.57 -0.38
C THR A 472 8.93 -16.03 0.94
N THR A 473 7.95 -15.28 1.46
CA THR A 473 7.27 -15.61 2.72
C THR A 473 5.76 -15.50 2.64
N TYR A 474 5.08 -16.63 2.91
CA TYR A 474 3.63 -16.72 3.06
C TYR A 474 3.19 -16.47 4.52
N LYS A 475 4.12 -16.12 5.44
CA LYS A 475 3.76 -15.86 6.83
C LYS A 475 2.95 -14.58 6.97
N ALA A 476 1.78 -14.65 7.59
CA ALA A 476 1.06 -13.51 8.11
C ALA A 476 1.54 -13.17 9.54
N GLU A 477 1.59 -11.89 9.87
CA GLU A 477 1.73 -11.34 11.21
C GLU A 477 0.55 -10.41 11.49
N TYR A 478 0.06 -10.37 12.74
CA TYR A 478 -0.86 -9.34 13.20
C TYR A 478 -0.10 -8.37 14.10
N PHE A 479 -0.12 -7.08 13.76
CA PHE A 479 0.21 -6.01 14.70
C PHE A 479 -1.05 -5.62 15.48
N TYR A 480 -0.91 -5.50 16.80
CA TYR A 480 -1.97 -5.08 17.70
C TYR A 480 -1.66 -3.65 18.18
N PRO A 481 -2.35 -2.61 17.68
CA PRO A 481 -2.08 -1.22 18.09
C PRO A 481 -2.26 -0.99 19.61
N PRO A 482 -1.68 0.10 20.18
CA PRO A 482 -1.61 0.30 21.64
C PRO A 482 -2.94 0.17 22.41
N TYR A 483 -4.08 0.50 21.80
CA TYR A 483 -5.41 0.34 22.41
C TYR A 483 -5.82 -1.11 22.69
N PHE A 484 -5.16 -2.12 22.13
CA PHE A 484 -5.31 -3.52 22.58
C PHE A 484 -4.81 -3.75 24.01
N SER A 485 -4.15 -2.78 24.66
CA SER A 485 -3.87 -2.80 26.11
C SER A 485 -5.11 -2.53 26.98
N ALA A 486 -6.25 -2.12 26.40
CA ALA A 486 -7.47 -1.87 27.14
C ALA A 486 -8.14 -3.16 27.62
N SER A 487 -8.59 -3.19 28.89
CA SER A 487 -9.34 -4.31 29.46
C SER A 487 -10.86 -4.26 29.22
N THR A 488 -11.34 -3.11 28.75
CA THR A 488 -12.71 -2.86 28.29
C THR A 488 -12.62 -2.19 26.92
N ARG A 489 -13.36 -2.69 25.93
CA ARG A 489 -13.54 -2.04 24.62
C ARG A 489 -15.01 -1.68 24.42
N PRO A 490 -15.35 -0.61 23.70
CA PRO A 490 -16.74 -0.25 23.45
C PRO A 490 -17.52 -1.33 22.69
N VAL A 491 -18.73 -1.64 23.17
CA VAL A 491 -19.68 -2.55 22.50
C VAL A 491 -20.93 -1.75 22.10
N PRO A 492 -20.90 -1.06 20.94
CA PRO A 492 -22.03 -0.26 20.46
C PRO A 492 -23.15 -1.12 19.89
N SER A 493 -24.33 -0.53 19.77
CA SER A 493 -25.52 -1.10 19.13
C SER A 493 -26.33 -0.02 18.43
N GLY A 494 -27.15 -0.36 17.43
CA GLY A 494 -27.96 0.60 16.67
C GLY A 494 -27.30 1.22 15.42
N ILE A 495 -26.07 0.80 15.09
CA ILE A 495 -25.46 1.09 13.79
C ILE A 495 -26.28 0.40 12.69
N PRO A 496 -26.74 1.11 11.64
CA PRO A 496 -27.48 0.51 10.53
C PRO A 496 -26.56 -0.13 9.50
N ASP A 497 -27.01 -1.19 8.83
CA ASP A 497 -26.28 -1.88 7.75
C ASP A 497 -25.96 -0.97 6.54
N LYS A 498 -26.60 0.20 6.46
CA LYS A 498 -26.53 1.13 5.33
C LYS A 498 -26.53 2.59 5.81
N LEU A 499 -25.67 3.42 5.20
CA LEU A 499 -25.57 4.85 5.47
C LEU A 499 -25.76 5.69 4.21
N THR A 500 -26.34 6.88 4.35
CA THR A 500 -26.67 7.80 3.25
C THR A 500 -25.80 9.07 3.26
N TYR A 501 -25.94 9.88 2.22
CA TYR A 501 -25.29 11.19 2.09
C TYR A 501 -26.27 12.30 2.49
N GLY A 502 -26.23 12.72 3.74
CA GLY A 502 -27.31 13.47 4.39
C GLY A 502 -28.54 12.60 4.67
N GLY A 503 -29.60 13.23 5.19
CA GLY A 503 -30.81 12.57 5.70
C GLY A 503 -30.89 12.61 7.22
N ASP A 504 -31.89 11.93 7.79
CA ASP A 504 -32.10 11.88 9.24
C ASP A 504 -30.96 11.15 9.97
N TYR A 505 -30.65 11.62 11.17
CA TYR A 505 -29.65 10.99 12.04
C TYR A 505 -30.13 9.63 12.56
N PHE A 506 -29.20 8.77 12.95
CA PHE A 506 -29.48 7.49 13.60
C PHE A 506 -28.91 7.47 15.03
N ASN A 507 -29.38 6.52 15.85
CA ASN A 507 -28.95 6.42 17.25
C ASN A 507 -28.00 5.23 17.45
N ILE A 508 -26.83 5.47 18.03
CA ILE A 508 -25.96 4.41 18.55
C ILE A 508 -26.06 4.40 20.08
N THR A 509 -26.35 3.25 20.68
CA THR A 509 -26.35 3.08 22.14
C THR A 509 -25.11 2.30 22.59
N VAL A 510 -24.40 2.86 23.57
CA VAL A 510 -23.26 2.27 24.28
C VAL A 510 -23.66 2.07 25.75
N PRO A 511 -23.73 0.82 26.26
CA PRO A 511 -24.11 0.55 27.65
C PRO A 511 -22.98 0.91 28.62
N ALA A 512 -23.33 1.17 29.89
CA ALA A 512 -22.36 1.51 30.94
C ALA A 512 -21.17 0.52 31.07
N SER A 513 -21.34 -0.75 30.72
CA SER A 513 -20.30 -1.79 30.77
C SER A 513 -19.22 -1.67 29.69
N SER A 514 -19.40 -0.80 28.70
CA SER A 514 -18.51 -0.64 27.54
C SER A 514 -17.35 0.34 27.74
N TYR A 515 -17.29 1.02 28.90
CA TYR A 515 -16.26 2.00 29.24
C TYR A 515 -16.17 2.16 30.77
N SER A 516 -15.23 2.97 31.26
CA SER A 516 -15.02 3.26 32.68
C SER A 516 -14.83 4.76 32.90
N GLY A 517 -15.25 5.29 34.05
CA GLY A 517 -15.11 6.72 34.39
C GLY A 517 -16.43 7.49 34.34
N ASP A 518 -16.37 8.82 34.31
CA ASP A 518 -17.58 9.65 34.18
C ASP A 518 -18.22 9.49 32.78
N ALA A 519 -19.54 9.31 32.75
CA ALA A 519 -20.27 9.05 31.51
C ALA A 519 -20.33 10.25 30.57
N ASN A 520 -20.30 11.47 31.11
CA ASN A 520 -20.41 12.70 30.35
C ASN A 520 -19.08 13.07 29.69
N ASP A 521 -17.97 12.79 30.37
CA ASP A 521 -16.63 13.02 29.83
C ASP A 521 -16.24 11.89 28.86
N ALA A 522 -16.63 10.63 29.13
CA ALA A 522 -16.53 9.54 28.16
C ALA A 522 -17.34 9.85 26.88
N ALA A 523 -18.59 10.29 27.00
CA ALA A 523 -19.42 10.71 25.86
C ALA A 523 -18.76 11.85 25.06
N ASN A 524 -18.18 12.84 25.76
CA ASN A 524 -17.51 13.98 25.14
C ASN A 524 -16.17 13.62 24.48
N ALA A 525 -15.48 12.59 24.96
CA ALA A 525 -14.24 12.04 24.39
C ALA A 525 -14.51 10.95 23.32
N THR A 526 -15.77 10.71 22.95
CA THR A 526 -16.13 9.70 21.97
C THR A 526 -16.03 10.25 20.55
N VAL A 527 -15.34 9.52 19.68
CA VAL A 527 -15.31 9.78 18.24
C VAL A 527 -15.93 8.60 17.51
N ILE A 528 -16.89 8.88 16.64
CA ILE A 528 -17.54 7.89 15.78
C ILE A 528 -16.89 8.03 14.41
N TRP A 529 -16.23 6.98 13.96
CA TRP A 529 -15.50 6.96 12.69
C TRP A 529 -16.17 6.03 11.70
N ILE A 530 -16.18 6.41 10.43
CA ILE A 530 -16.33 5.48 9.31
C ILE A 530 -14.99 5.35 8.59
N SER A 531 -14.53 4.12 8.33
CA SER A 531 -13.29 3.87 7.59
C SER A 531 -13.42 2.76 6.56
N ARG A 532 -12.50 2.80 5.59
CA ARG A 532 -12.32 1.79 4.55
C ARG A 532 -10.83 1.42 4.53
N PRO A 533 -10.46 0.15 4.78
CA PRO A 533 -9.05 -0.29 4.71
C PRO A 533 -8.42 -0.15 3.33
N GLY A 534 -9.25 -0.17 2.27
CA GLY A 534 -8.82 -0.09 0.88
C GLY A 534 -8.46 -1.45 0.27
N TRP A 535 -7.85 -1.40 -0.92
CA TRP A 535 -7.13 -2.52 -1.53
C TRP A 535 -5.64 -2.30 -1.31
N THR A 536 -4.93 -3.25 -0.72
CA THR A 536 -3.49 -3.14 -0.51
C THR A 536 -2.70 -3.88 -1.58
N THR A 537 -1.66 -3.22 -2.12
CA THR A 537 -0.56 -3.87 -2.83
C THR A 537 0.64 -2.93 -2.93
N HIS A 538 1.87 -3.45 -3.08
CA HIS A 538 3.06 -2.65 -3.42
C HIS A 538 3.34 -1.45 -2.48
N ALA A 539 3.12 -1.65 -1.16
CA ALA A 539 3.19 -0.63 -0.10
C ALA A 539 2.14 0.51 -0.18
N MET A 540 1.09 0.35 -0.99
CA MET A 540 -0.02 1.29 -1.12
C MET A 540 -1.35 0.68 -0.65
N ASN A 541 -2.27 1.54 -0.18
CA ASN A 541 -3.65 1.18 0.13
C ASN A 541 -4.62 2.03 -0.72
N MET A 542 -4.94 1.56 -1.92
CA MET A 542 -5.83 2.24 -2.87
C MET A 542 -7.26 2.31 -2.33
N GLY A 543 -7.90 3.49 -2.42
CA GLY A 543 -9.24 3.71 -1.89
C GLY A 543 -9.36 3.66 -0.36
N GLN A 544 -8.24 3.64 0.39
CA GLN A 544 -8.25 3.78 1.85
C GLN A 544 -8.69 5.19 2.26
N ARG A 545 -9.67 5.27 3.16
CA ARG A 545 -10.21 6.55 3.63
C ARG A 545 -10.82 6.44 5.02
N MET A 546 -10.81 7.53 5.78
CA MET A 546 -11.37 7.62 7.13
C MET A 546 -12.04 8.97 7.34
N LEU A 547 -13.25 8.97 7.91
CA LEU A 547 -14.07 10.16 8.11
C LEU A 547 -14.80 10.09 9.46
N GLN A 548 -14.86 11.21 10.18
CA GLN A 548 -15.61 11.33 11.44
C GLN A 548 -17.10 11.57 11.17
N LEU A 549 -17.99 10.76 11.74
CA LEU A 549 -19.41 11.07 11.74
C LEU A 549 -19.72 12.09 12.84
N ASN A 550 -20.24 13.26 12.44
CA ASN A 550 -20.67 14.28 13.39
C ASN A 550 -21.77 13.73 14.30
N ASN A 551 -21.69 14.01 15.60
CA ASN A 551 -22.63 13.45 16.56
C ASN A 551 -22.81 14.35 17.79
N THR A 552 -23.97 14.22 18.44
CA THR A 552 -24.26 14.70 19.79
C THR A 552 -24.65 13.51 20.66
N TYR A 553 -24.78 13.69 21.97
CA TYR A 553 -24.97 12.56 22.90
C TYR A 553 -26.02 12.84 23.97
N SER A 554 -26.77 11.82 24.37
CA SER A 554 -27.64 11.79 25.54
C SER A 554 -27.13 10.75 26.54
N VAL A 555 -26.71 11.20 27.72
CA VAL A 555 -26.29 10.35 28.83
C VAL A 555 -27.49 10.02 29.72
N SER A 556 -27.65 8.74 30.07
CA SER A 556 -28.66 8.25 31.01
C SER A 556 -28.06 8.06 32.41
N SER A 557 -28.90 8.14 33.45
CA SER A 557 -28.46 8.08 34.86
C SER A 557 -27.94 6.71 35.32
N ASP A 558 -28.05 5.67 34.48
CA ASP A 558 -27.44 4.35 34.64
C ASP A 558 -26.03 4.25 34.02
N GLY A 559 -25.54 5.31 33.37
CA GLY A 559 -24.29 5.30 32.60
C GLY A 559 -24.45 4.88 31.15
N THR A 560 -25.65 4.61 30.64
CA THR A 560 -25.87 4.32 29.22
C THR A 560 -25.80 5.60 28.39
N MET A 561 -24.97 5.59 27.34
CA MET A 561 -24.77 6.72 26.43
C MET A 561 -25.49 6.42 25.10
N THR A 562 -26.26 7.38 24.59
CA THR A 562 -26.89 7.30 23.26
C THR A 562 -26.41 8.45 22.39
N TYR A 563 -25.71 8.15 21.31
CA TYR A 563 -25.21 9.13 20.35
C TYR A 563 -26.22 9.33 19.23
N HIS A 564 -26.50 10.58 18.92
CA HIS A 564 -27.30 11.01 17.77
C HIS A 564 -26.32 11.29 16.63
N VAL A 565 -26.24 10.39 15.66
CA VAL A 565 -25.14 10.30 14.69
C VAL A 565 -25.63 10.74 13.32
N ALA A 566 -24.97 11.75 12.76
CA ALA A 566 -25.25 12.21 11.42
C ALA A 566 -24.97 11.12 10.38
N GLN A 567 -25.72 11.16 9.29
CA GLN A 567 -25.34 10.52 8.04
C GLN A 567 -24.03 11.14 7.51
N LEU A 568 -23.41 10.53 6.49
CA LEU A 568 -22.23 11.13 5.87
C LEU A 568 -22.56 12.54 5.33
N PRO A 569 -21.57 13.45 5.21
CA PRO A 569 -21.77 14.72 4.51
C PRO A 569 -22.45 14.52 3.14
N PRO A 570 -23.28 15.45 2.65
CA PRO A 570 -24.10 15.26 1.45
C PRO A 570 -23.30 15.41 0.13
N ASN A 571 -22.16 14.73 0.06
CA ASN A 571 -21.22 14.71 -1.07
C ASN A 571 -20.53 13.34 -1.13
N ALA A 572 -20.88 12.54 -2.14
CA ALA A 572 -20.31 11.20 -2.33
C ALA A 572 -18.83 11.19 -2.74
N ASN A 573 -18.25 12.33 -3.13
CA ASN A 573 -16.82 12.44 -3.43
C ASN A 573 -15.95 12.49 -2.17
N LEU A 574 -16.51 12.90 -1.02
CA LEU A 574 -15.79 12.89 0.27
C LEU A 574 -15.54 11.46 0.78
N PHE A 575 -16.48 10.54 0.54
CA PHE A 575 -16.33 9.13 0.90
C PHE A 575 -17.17 8.27 -0.05
N GLN A 576 -16.50 7.56 -0.96
CA GLN A 576 -17.14 6.88 -2.09
C GLN A 576 -18.11 5.76 -1.66
N PRO A 577 -19.17 5.48 -2.45
CA PRO A 577 -20.17 4.47 -2.12
C PRO A 577 -19.58 3.05 -2.16
N GLY A 578 -20.08 2.17 -1.29
CA GLY A 578 -19.56 0.80 -1.12
C GLY A 578 -19.21 0.44 0.32
N PRO A 579 -18.49 -0.67 0.54
CA PRO A 579 -18.26 -1.25 1.86
C PRO A 579 -17.38 -0.35 2.74
N ALA A 580 -17.70 -0.30 4.03
CA ALA A 580 -16.96 0.43 5.06
C ALA A 580 -17.20 -0.18 6.45
N TYR A 581 -16.47 0.30 7.46
CA TYR A 581 -16.63 -0.10 8.86
C TYR A 581 -16.89 1.14 9.73
N VAL A 582 -17.90 1.06 10.59
CA VAL A 582 -18.21 2.06 11.62
C VAL A 582 -17.58 1.64 12.95
N TRP A 583 -16.88 2.57 13.58
CA TRP A 583 -16.17 2.40 14.85
C TRP A 583 -16.69 3.41 15.87
N VAL A 584 -16.86 2.97 17.11
CA VAL A 584 -17.09 3.86 18.24
C VAL A 584 -15.85 3.82 19.11
N THR A 585 -15.13 4.94 19.16
CA THR A 585 -13.85 5.06 19.85
C THR A 585 -14.01 5.99 21.04
N ILE A 586 -13.80 5.47 22.24
CA ILE A 586 -13.95 6.20 23.50
C ILE A 586 -12.57 6.33 24.13
N ASP A 587 -12.09 7.57 24.33
CA ASP A 587 -10.75 7.86 24.88
C ASP A 587 -9.62 7.08 24.16
N GLY A 588 -9.68 7.05 22.82
CA GLY A 588 -8.72 6.33 21.98
C GLY A 588 -8.90 4.81 21.92
N ILE A 589 -9.87 4.21 22.63
CA ILE A 589 -10.14 2.77 22.63
C ILE A 589 -11.31 2.47 21.67
N PRO A 590 -11.10 1.78 20.53
CA PRO A 590 -12.14 1.50 19.55
C PRO A 590 -12.94 0.24 19.87
N SER A 591 -14.22 0.24 19.47
CA SER A 591 -15.03 -0.97 19.28
C SER A 591 -14.41 -1.92 18.24
N ASN A 592 -15.03 -3.07 18.01
CA ASN A 592 -14.89 -3.74 16.71
C ASN A 592 -15.62 -2.91 15.63
N GLY A 593 -15.18 -3.01 14.39
CA GLY A 593 -15.76 -2.32 13.25
C GLY A 593 -17.04 -2.99 12.76
N THR A 594 -18.15 -2.25 12.75
CA THR A 594 -19.42 -2.74 12.21
C THR A 594 -19.45 -2.51 10.70
N TYR A 595 -19.55 -3.58 9.91
CA TYR A 595 -19.60 -3.50 8.44
C TYR A 595 -20.90 -2.80 7.97
N VAL A 596 -20.76 -1.85 7.05
CA VAL A 596 -21.88 -1.10 6.44
C VAL A 596 -21.67 -0.88 4.94
N ILE A 597 -22.76 -0.69 4.20
CA ILE A 597 -22.72 -0.17 2.82
C ILE A 597 -23.02 1.34 2.83
N VAL A 598 -22.11 2.14 2.26
CA VAL A 598 -22.31 3.57 2.05
C VAL A 598 -22.98 3.83 0.71
N GLY A 599 -23.95 4.74 0.67
CA GLY A 599 -24.64 5.14 -0.56
C GLY A 599 -25.81 4.21 -0.92
N SER A 600 -26.22 4.22 -2.19
CA SER A 600 -27.39 3.47 -2.66
C SER A 600 -27.14 1.96 -2.78
N GLY A 601 -25.88 1.54 -2.91
CA GLY A 601 -25.49 0.17 -3.26
C GLY A 601 -25.33 -0.06 -4.77
N ASN A 602 -25.62 0.94 -5.62
CA ASN A 602 -25.57 0.84 -7.08
C ASN A 602 -24.51 1.75 -7.70
N LEU A 603 -24.15 1.45 -8.95
CA LEU A 603 -23.34 2.29 -9.83
C LEU A 603 -24.22 3.39 -10.46
N GLU A 604 -24.39 4.49 -9.75
CA GLU A 604 -25.24 5.62 -10.14
C GLU A 604 -24.80 6.92 -9.45
N THR A 605 -25.27 8.08 -9.94
CA THR A 605 -25.16 9.35 -9.19
C THR A 605 -25.88 9.20 -7.86
N GLN A 606 -25.12 9.20 -6.77
CA GLN A 606 -25.63 8.81 -5.46
C GLN A 606 -26.69 9.79 -4.94
N PRO A 607 -27.83 9.32 -4.41
CA PRO A 607 -28.83 10.19 -3.80
C PRO A 607 -28.25 10.94 -2.60
N THR A 608 -28.42 12.26 -2.60
CA THR A 608 -28.08 13.13 -1.45
C THR A 608 -29.35 13.71 -0.83
N SER A 609 -29.23 14.17 0.42
CA SER A 609 -30.27 14.87 1.18
C SER A 609 -29.63 16.00 1.98
N ALA A 610 -30.43 16.81 2.69
CA ALA A 610 -29.87 17.82 3.60
C ALA A 610 -28.98 17.15 4.67
N ALA A 611 -27.94 17.85 5.13
CA ALA A 611 -27.12 17.37 6.24
C ALA A 611 -27.97 17.16 7.50
N SER A 612 -27.67 16.10 8.27
CA SER A 612 -28.47 15.71 9.44
C SER A 612 -28.52 16.81 10.50
N VAL A 613 -29.73 17.14 10.97
CA VAL A 613 -29.95 18.06 12.09
C VAL A 613 -29.91 17.26 13.39
N LEU A 614 -28.91 17.51 14.23
CA LEU A 614 -28.72 16.82 15.51
C LEU A 614 -29.41 17.59 16.65
N PRO A 615 -29.95 16.90 17.67
CA PRO A 615 -30.41 17.53 18.91
C PRO A 615 -29.21 17.97 19.77
N ASP A 616 -29.42 18.88 20.72
CA ASP A 616 -28.40 19.27 21.70
C ASP A 616 -27.96 18.08 22.59
N SER A 617 -26.69 18.04 23.00
CA SER A 617 -26.21 17.00 23.91
C SER A 617 -26.79 17.14 25.33
N VAL A 618 -27.26 16.03 25.89
CA VAL A 618 -27.81 15.91 27.25
C VAL A 618 -26.82 15.18 28.16
N ARG A 619 -26.47 15.82 29.28
CA ARG A 619 -25.61 15.26 30.35
C ARG A 619 -26.46 14.74 31.53
N ALA A 620 -25.91 13.79 32.29
CA ALA A 620 -26.51 13.24 33.51
C ALA A 620 -25.50 13.24 34.68
N GLU A 621 -25.84 13.94 35.76
CA GLU A 621 -25.01 14.07 36.96
C GLU A 621 -24.79 12.72 37.65
N GLY A 622 -23.53 12.37 37.91
CA GLY A 622 -23.13 11.14 38.61
C GLY A 622 -23.25 9.84 37.82
N ALA A 623 -23.63 9.90 36.54
CA ALA A 623 -23.62 8.75 35.65
C ALA A 623 -22.18 8.29 35.35
N SER A 624 -21.91 6.98 35.36
CA SER A 624 -20.55 6.45 35.19
C SER A 624 -20.49 5.07 34.54
N GLY A 625 -19.37 4.79 33.88
CA GLY A 625 -19.07 3.51 33.27
C GLY A 625 -18.69 2.45 34.31
N THR A 626 -19.21 1.23 34.12
CA THR A 626 -19.01 0.05 34.98
C THR A 626 -17.99 -0.96 34.42
N GLY A 627 -17.36 -0.64 33.29
CA GLY A 627 -16.24 -1.41 32.74
C GLY A 627 -14.99 -1.35 33.63
N SER A 628 -14.07 -2.29 33.41
CA SER A 628 -12.76 -2.29 34.07
C SER A 628 -11.87 -1.20 33.47
N GLY A 629 -11.40 -0.28 34.32
CA GLY A 629 -10.51 0.81 33.89
C GLY A 629 -9.10 0.32 33.58
N SER A 630 -8.59 0.67 32.39
CA SER A 630 -7.17 0.56 32.06
C SER A 630 -6.39 1.66 32.78
N GLY A 631 -5.50 1.28 33.70
CA GLY A 631 -4.68 2.22 34.47
C GLY A 631 -3.51 2.81 33.69
N THR A 632 -3.80 3.65 32.68
CA THR A 632 -2.79 4.46 31.98
C THR A 632 -2.23 5.54 32.91
N SER A 633 -0.99 5.36 33.37
CA SER A 633 -0.32 6.25 34.33
C SER A 633 0.18 7.55 33.68
N GLY A 634 -0.74 8.42 33.25
CA GLY A 634 -0.44 9.76 32.74
C GLY A 634 0.00 10.73 33.84
N SER A 635 1.18 11.33 33.71
CA SER A 635 1.76 12.25 34.69
C SER A 635 1.16 13.67 34.58
N GLY A 636 -0.10 13.83 34.98
CA GLY A 636 -0.79 15.13 35.02
C GLY A 636 -0.22 16.09 36.09
N SER A 637 0.63 17.04 35.67
CA SER A 637 1.21 18.06 36.55
C SER A 637 0.27 19.24 36.80
N SER A 638 -0.76 19.05 37.63
CA SER A 638 -1.61 20.15 38.13
C SER A 638 -1.13 20.64 39.51
N GLY A 639 -0.39 21.75 39.54
CA GLY A 639 0.10 22.36 40.79
C GLY A 639 -0.80 23.47 41.31
N THR A 640 -1.46 23.25 42.45
CA THR A 640 -2.08 24.29 43.29
C THR A 640 -1.96 23.92 44.78
N ASP A 641 -1.21 24.71 45.54
CA ASP A 641 -1.00 24.48 46.98
C ASP A 641 -2.24 24.85 47.82
N ALA A 642 -2.67 23.91 48.68
CA ALA A 642 -3.55 24.18 49.82
C ALA A 642 -3.16 23.27 51.00
N ALA A 643 -2.68 23.85 52.10
CA ALA A 643 -2.17 23.08 53.25
C ALA A 643 -3.32 22.45 54.06
N GLY A 644 -3.23 21.13 54.33
CA GLY A 644 -4.40 20.31 54.71
C GLY A 644 -4.21 19.22 55.78
N ASN A 645 -3.27 19.39 56.71
CA ASN A 645 -3.07 18.53 57.90
C ASN A 645 -2.54 17.09 57.65
N SER A 646 -2.01 16.45 58.70
CA SER A 646 -1.26 15.19 58.61
C SER A 646 -1.95 13.99 59.27
N THR A 647 -1.83 12.82 58.65
CA THR A 647 -1.93 11.50 59.30
C THR A 647 -0.95 10.54 58.63
N SER A 648 -0.24 9.74 59.42
CA SER A 648 0.84 8.87 58.96
C SER A 648 0.37 7.44 58.69
N SER A 649 0.83 6.85 57.60
CA SER A 649 0.95 5.40 57.43
C SER A 649 2.33 5.06 56.84
N THR A 650 2.94 3.97 57.32
CA THR A 650 4.33 3.63 57.03
C THR A 650 4.42 2.57 55.93
N SER A 651 5.13 2.85 54.83
CA SER A 651 5.40 1.86 53.79
C SER A 651 6.71 1.10 54.05
N HIS A 652 6.71 -0.21 53.79
CA HIS A 652 7.83 -1.13 54.08
C HIS A 652 8.90 -1.19 52.95
N THR A 653 9.25 -0.06 52.37
CA THR A 653 10.15 0.03 51.19
C THR A 653 11.54 -0.59 51.45
N GLY A 654 12.04 -0.53 52.68
CA GLY A 654 13.38 -1.02 53.05
C GLY A 654 13.59 -2.54 52.95
N ALA A 655 12.52 -3.35 52.96
CA ALA A 655 12.64 -4.81 52.92
C ALA A 655 12.79 -5.37 51.49
N ILE A 656 12.18 -4.70 50.50
CA ILE A 656 12.08 -5.22 49.11
C ILE A 656 13.42 -5.04 48.37
N VAL A 657 14.07 -3.88 48.56
CA VAL A 657 15.35 -3.56 47.88
C VAL A 657 16.47 -4.55 48.24
N GLY A 658 16.49 -5.05 49.49
CA GLY A 658 17.50 -6.04 49.93
C GLY A 658 17.38 -7.40 49.23
N GLY A 659 16.17 -7.83 48.87
CA GLY A 659 15.94 -9.12 48.21
C GLY A 659 16.40 -9.14 46.75
N VAL A 660 16.14 -8.06 46.00
CA VAL A 660 16.46 -7.97 44.56
C VAL A 660 17.96 -8.02 44.31
N VAL A 661 18.76 -7.28 45.10
CA VAL A 661 20.22 -7.25 44.95
C VAL A 661 20.86 -8.62 45.19
N ALA A 662 20.35 -9.39 46.15
CA ALA A 662 20.82 -10.76 46.41
C ALA A 662 20.48 -11.73 45.26
N GLY A 663 19.28 -11.61 44.68
CA GLY A 663 18.83 -12.44 43.55
C GLY A 663 19.67 -12.24 42.29
N VAL A 664 19.95 -10.98 41.92
CA VAL A 664 20.75 -10.65 40.73
C VAL A 664 22.19 -11.19 40.86
N ALA A 665 22.80 -11.08 42.04
CA ALA A 665 24.13 -11.62 42.30
C ALA A 665 24.19 -13.16 42.14
N ALA A 666 23.18 -13.88 42.62
CA ALA A 666 23.10 -15.34 42.48
C ALA A 666 22.97 -15.78 41.01
N ILE A 667 22.13 -15.09 40.23
CA ILE A 667 21.95 -15.36 38.79
C ILE A 667 23.26 -15.11 38.02
N GLY A 668 23.99 -14.03 38.33
CA GLY A 668 25.29 -13.74 37.71
C GLY A 668 26.33 -14.84 37.95
N VAL A 669 26.40 -15.39 39.17
CA VAL A 669 27.31 -16.50 39.51
C VAL A 669 26.92 -17.78 38.75
N ILE A 670 25.62 -18.10 38.65
CA ILE A 670 25.13 -19.26 37.90
C ILE A 670 25.46 -19.12 36.40
N GLY A 671 25.24 -17.94 35.82
CA GLY A 671 25.60 -17.64 34.42
C GLY A 671 27.09 -17.81 34.15
N ALA A 672 27.96 -17.34 35.05
CA ALA A 672 29.41 -17.51 34.94
C ALA A 672 29.82 -18.99 34.99
N ILE A 673 29.24 -19.80 35.89
CA ILE A 673 29.49 -21.25 35.97
C ILE A 673 29.06 -21.95 34.67
N ILE A 674 27.88 -21.62 34.13
CA ILE A 674 27.39 -22.18 32.86
C ILE A 674 28.32 -21.80 31.70
N GLY A 675 28.78 -20.56 31.61
CA GLY A 675 29.76 -20.11 30.62
C GLY A 675 31.10 -20.85 30.70
N ILE A 676 31.59 -21.12 31.92
CA ILE A 676 32.81 -21.92 32.15
C ILE A 676 32.59 -23.38 31.72
N CYS A 677 31.43 -23.98 32.01
CA CYS A 677 31.10 -25.33 31.56
C CYS A 677 30.98 -25.45 30.03
N LEU A 678 30.30 -24.50 29.37
CA LEU A 678 30.12 -24.48 27.92
C LEU A 678 31.43 -24.22 27.17
N SER A 679 32.27 -23.30 27.65
CA SER A 679 33.59 -23.02 27.05
C SER A 679 34.55 -24.20 27.21
N ARG A 680 34.52 -24.92 28.34
CA ARG A 680 35.24 -26.20 28.50
C ARG A 680 34.71 -27.28 27.55
N LYS A 681 33.40 -27.39 27.34
CA LYS A 681 32.79 -28.35 26.40
C LYS A 681 33.19 -28.05 24.94
N ARG A 682 33.19 -26.78 24.51
CA ARG A 682 33.69 -26.36 23.19
C ARG A 682 35.20 -26.66 23.02
N ARG A 683 36.03 -26.40 24.03
CA ARG A 683 37.48 -26.71 23.99
C ARG A 683 37.80 -28.20 24.01
N ALA A 684 36.89 -29.05 24.48
CA ALA A 684 37.00 -30.51 24.36
C ALA A 684 36.68 -30.97 22.93
N ALA A 685 35.59 -30.49 22.33
CA ALA A 685 35.22 -30.80 20.95
C ALA A 685 36.32 -30.40 19.95
N ALA A 686 36.90 -29.20 20.11
CA ALA A 686 38.00 -28.70 19.28
C ALA A 686 39.33 -29.49 19.38
N ARG A 687 39.41 -30.53 20.23
CA ARG A 687 40.56 -31.44 20.33
C ARG A 687 40.30 -32.85 19.78
N GLY A 688 39.08 -33.12 19.27
CA GLY A 688 38.72 -34.43 18.70
C GLY A 688 38.86 -34.54 17.18
N ALA A 689 39.21 -33.46 16.48
CA ALA A 689 39.04 -33.34 15.03
C ALA A 689 40.34 -32.94 14.27
N ASN A 690 41.47 -33.61 14.54
CA ASN A 690 42.64 -33.52 13.65
C ASN A 690 43.65 -34.69 13.81
N THR A 691 43.40 -35.84 13.17
CA THR A 691 44.37 -36.94 13.03
C THR A 691 44.11 -37.76 11.76
N GLY A 692 45.08 -37.78 10.82
CA GLY A 692 45.05 -38.57 9.58
C GLY A 692 44.38 -37.82 8.41
N MET A 693 44.96 -37.76 7.19
CA MET A 693 46.23 -38.32 6.69
C MET A 693 46.87 -37.38 5.64
N GLY A 694 48.21 -37.32 5.62
CA GLY A 694 48.97 -37.12 4.38
C GLY A 694 49.30 -38.49 3.74
N GLU A 695 49.92 -38.60 2.56
CA GLU A 695 50.58 -37.61 1.70
C GLU A 695 50.54 -38.13 0.25
N LYS A 696 50.77 -37.27 -0.76
CA LYS A 696 51.89 -37.44 -1.73
C LYS A 696 51.97 -36.34 -2.81
N TYR A 697 53.13 -35.70 -2.85
CA TYR A 697 53.97 -35.28 -4.01
C TYR A 697 53.35 -35.10 -5.43
N ALA A 698 53.78 -34.12 -6.25
CA ALA A 698 54.67 -32.96 -6.06
C ALA A 698 54.86 -32.14 -7.37
N MET A 699 55.15 -30.82 -7.24
CA MET A 699 55.82 -29.93 -8.23
C MET A 699 55.12 -29.76 -9.61
N ASP A 700 55.42 -28.75 -10.44
CA ASP A 700 56.51 -27.77 -10.44
C ASP A 700 56.05 -26.39 -11.00
N ALA A 701 56.89 -25.35 -10.93
CA ALA A 701 56.59 -24.01 -11.47
C ALA A 701 57.82 -23.28 -12.04
N MET A 702 57.74 -22.78 -13.28
CA MET A 702 58.73 -21.85 -13.89
C MET A 702 58.09 -20.92 -14.95
N ALA A 703 58.86 -19.95 -15.44
CA ALA A 703 58.38 -18.72 -16.08
C ALA A 703 58.69 -18.55 -17.60
N ALA A 704 58.29 -17.38 -18.13
CA ALA A 704 58.38 -16.83 -19.50
C ALA A 704 59.82 -16.83 -20.14
N PRO A 705 60.04 -16.58 -21.47
CA PRO A 705 59.23 -15.70 -22.35
C PRO A 705 59.06 -16.06 -23.87
N ARG A 706 58.48 -15.09 -24.61
CA ARG A 706 58.22 -14.96 -26.08
C ARG A 706 59.50 -14.90 -26.96
N PRO A 707 59.49 -14.83 -28.33
CA PRO A 707 58.37 -14.53 -29.28
C PRO A 707 58.30 -15.33 -30.61
N GLY A 708 57.26 -15.04 -31.44
CA GLY A 708 57.11 -15.46 -32.85
C GLY A 708 55.97 -14.71 -33.57
N TYR A 709 56.07 -14.48 -34.89
CA TYR A 709 55.19 -13.57 -35.68
C TYR A 709 54.29 -14.30 -36.70
N ALA A 710 53.04 -13.83 -36.85
CA ALA A 710 52.22 -13.86 -38.08
C ALA A 710 51.09 -12.80 -37.98
N GLN A 711 50.49 -12.37 -39.09
CA GLN A 711 49.51 -11.26 -39.13
C GLN A 711 48.17 -11.66 -39.79
N SER A 712 47.05 -11.30 -39.13
CA SER A 712 45.77 -10.76 -39.66
C SER A 712 45.01 -11.44 -40.84
N PRO A 713 43.73 -11.08 -41.13
CA PRO A 713 42.85 -10.12 -40.43
C PRO A 713 41.41 -10.61 -40.12
N TYR A 714 40.64 -9.76 -39.44
CA TYR A 714 39.17 -9.66 -39.39
C TYR A 714 38.29 -10.93 -39.35
N GLY A 715 37.70 -11.17 -38.17
CA GLY A 715 36.44 -11.88 -37.97
C GLY A 715 35.82 -11.42 -36.65
N ALA A 716 34.55 -10.98 -36.66
CA ALA A 716 33.86 -10.56 -35.45
C ALA A 716 33.01 -11.73 -34.94
N ASP A 717 33.49 -12.42 -33.90
CA ASP A 717 32.71 -13.47 -33.25
C ASP A 717 31.51 -12.85 -32.53
N MET A 718 30.31 -13.16 -33.03
CA MET A 718 29.11 -13.11 -32.22
C MET A 718 29.26 -14.13 -31.09
N ARG A 719 29.07 -13.68 -29.85
CA ARG A 719 28.85 -14.57 -28.71
C ARG A 719 27.46 -14.30 -28.18
N ASN A 720 26.64 -15.35 -28.13
CA ASN A 720 25.40 -15.33 -27.38
C ASN A 720 25.69 -14.91 -25.93
N SER A 721 24.87 -14.01 -25.44
CA SER A 721 24.73 -13.68 -24.03
C SER A 721 23.24 -13.65 -23.71
N ASP A 722 22.63 -14.82 -23.82
CA ASP A 722 21.22 -15.03 -23.51
C ASP A 722 21.01 -14.84 -22.01
N ALA A 723 20.34 -13.75 -21.63
CA ALA A 723 20.02 -13.38 -20.26
C ALA A 723 18.64 -12.70 -20.26
N THR A 724 17.61 -13.53 -20.34
CA THR A 724 16.23 -13.11 -20.67
C THR A 724 15.46 -12.66 -19.44
N ALA A 725 15.12 -11.38 -19.42
CA ALA A 725 13.99 -10.82 -18.67
C ALA A 725 13.49 -9.58 -19.43
N PHE A 726 12.29 -9.68 -20.03
CA PHE A 726 11.56 -8.62 -20.73
C PHE A 726 12.22 -8.02 -22.00
N GLU A 727 11.92 -8.59 -23.18
CA GLU A 727 12.03 -7.87 -24.46
C GLU A 727 10.68 -7.26 -24.91
N PRO A 728 10.62 -5.96 -25.23
CA PRO A 728 9.49 -5.35 -25.93
C PRO A 728 9.70 -5.37 -27.46
N LEU A 729 9.12 -6.35 -28.15
CA LEU A 729 9.19 -6.42 -29.62
C LEU A 729 8.19 -5.47 -30.30
N ALA A 730 8.71 -4.59 -31.16
CA ALA A 730 7.92 -3.64 -31.93
C ALA A 730 7.10 -4.31 -33.05
N GLN A 731 5.82 -3.92 -33.20
CA GLN A 731 4.98 -4.34 -34.33
C GLN A 731 5.20 -3.44 -35.57
N GLY A 732 5.19 -4.05 -36.76
CA GLY A 732 5.34 -3.37 -38.04
C GLY A 732 4.06 -3.35 -38.91
N ASP A 733 3.99 -2.36 -39.79
CA ASP A 733 3.16 -2.22 -41.00
C ASP A 733 1.78 -2.92 -41.07
N TYR A 734 0.72 -2.14 -40.81
CA TYR A 734 -0.64 -2.47 -41.26
C TYR A 734 -0.85 -2.14 -42.75
N GLY A 735 -0.76 -3.16 -43.61
CA GLY A 735 -1.18 -3.06 -45.01
C GLY A 735 -2.70 -2.94 -45.16
N SER A 736 -3.19 -1.83 -45.75
CA SER A 736 -4.62 -1.53 -45.82
C SER A 736 -5.31 -2.08 -47.07
N SER A 737 -6.23 -3.04 -46.90
CA SER A 737 -7.22 -3.37 -47.96
C SER A 737 -8.51 -4.03 -47.46
N ALA A 738 -9.59 -3.24 -47.39
CA ALA A 738 -10.98 -3.73 -47.43
C ALA A 738 -11.91 -2.62 -47.95
N LYS A 739 -12.85 -2.97 -48.83
CA LYS A 739 -13.94 -2.08 -49.29
C LYS A 739 -15.29 -2.63 -48.80
N LEU A 740 -16.28 -1.76 -48.63
CA LEU A 740 -17.76 -1.91 -48.79
C LEU A 740 -18.41 -0.75 -47.99
N VAL A 741 -19.01 0.33 -48.50
CA VAL A 741 -20.00 0.62 -49.58
C VAL A 741 -21.43 0.83 -49.04
N GLY A 742 -21.96 2.06 -49.18
CA GLY A 742 -23.32 2.52 -48.84
C GLY A 742 -23.45 3.11 -47.41
N GLY A 743 -24.17 4.21 -47.13
CA GLY A 743 -24.98 5.15 -47.95
C GLY A 743 -26.14 5.73 -47.11
N ASP A 744 -26.70 6.93 -47.33
CA ASP A 744 -26.45 8.04 -48.27
C ASP A 744 -27.15 9.34 -47.74
N SER A 745 -27.05 10.47 -48.47
CA SER A 745 -27.70 11.79 -48.29
C SER A 745 -27.09 12.78 -47.27
N GLY A 746 -26.99 14.10 -47.55
CA GLY A 746 -27.16 14.78 -48.84
C GLY A 746 -27.13 16.33 -48.83
N ARG A 747 -26.59 16.94 -49.91
CA ARG A 747 -26.49 18.41 -50.26
C ARG A 747 -25.43 19.19 -49.45
N SER A 748 -24.40 19.85 -50.02
CA SER A 748 -24.28 20.84 -51.14
C SER A 748 -24.72 22.26 -50.72
N SER A 749 -23.97 23.36 -50.94
CA SER A 749 -23.07 23.79 -52.04
C SER A 749 -21.73 24.43 -51.56
N SER A 750 -20.54 24.31 -52.20
CA SER A 750 -20.08 24.58 -53.58
C SER A 750 -19.95 26.09 -53.94
N PRO A 751 -18.94 26.59 -54.70
CA PRO A 751 -17.74 25.97 -55.36
C PRO A 751 -16.41 26.59 -54.80
N TYR A 752 -15.20 26.76 -55.43
CA TYR A 752 -14.62 26.53 -56.78
C TYR A 752 -13.04 26.62 -56.77
N ARG A 753 -12.34 25.91 -57.69
CA ARG A 753 -10.98 26.08 -58.32
C ARG A 753 -9.73 26.55 -57.53
N ASP A 754 -8.55 25.91 -57.65
CA ASP A 754 -7.60 25.70 -58.79
C ASP A 754 -6.86 27.02 -59.21
N ASP A 755 -5.57 27.10 -59.57
CA ASP A 755 -4.64 26.09 -60.11
C ASP A 755 -3.11 26.50 -60.10
N TYR A 756 -2.20 25.56 -60.47
CA TYR A 756 -0.79 25.66 -60.94
C TYR A 756 0.43 26.22 -60.12
N ASN A 757 1.33 25.27 -59.81
CA ASN A 757 2.83 25.24 -59.87
C ASN A 757 3.67 26.47 -60.32
N TYR A 758 4.86 26.67 -59.70
CA TYR A 758 6.15 26.31 -60.35
C TYR A 758 7.38 26.16 -59.40
N ASN A 759 8.34 25.36 -59.88
CA ASN A 759 9.75 25.12 -59.47
C ASN A 759 10.62 26.41 -59.35
N ASP A 760 11.84 26.48 -58.77
CA ASP A 760 12.78 25.57 -58.03
C ASP A 760 13.97 26.47 -57.52
N LEU A 761 15.02 25.87 -56.92
CA LEU A 761 16.44 26.31 -56.83
C LEU A 761 17.05 26.66 -55.45
N SER A 762 17.57 25.60 -54.81
CA SER A 762 19.00 25.45 -54.46
C SER A 762 19.65 26.12 -53.22
N ARG A 763 20.07 25.24 -52.28
CA ARG A 763 21.48 24.99 -51.89
C ARG A 763 22.26 25.98 -50.97
N ALA A 764 22.18 25.66 -49.67
CA ALA A 764 23.27 25.53 -48.69
C ALA A 764 24.23 26.70 -48.33
N GLY A 765 24.39 26.96 -47.02
CA GLY A 765 25.45 27.81 -46.46
C GLY A 765 25.43 27.96 -44.93
N THR A 766 26.23 27.15 -44.22
CA THR A 766 26.73 27.41 -42.84
C THR A 766 28.17 27.94 -42.94
N PRO A 767 28.86 28.48 -41.88
CA PRO A 767 28.62 28.32 -40.43
C PRO A 767 28.85 29.59 -39.55
N SER A 768 29.12 29.38 -38.24
CA SER A 768 29.85 30.26 -37.27
C SER A 768 29.11 31.40 -36.55
N ASN A 769 29.56 31.92 -35.38
CA ASN A 769 30.02 31.25 -34.14
C ASN A 769 30.07 32.26 -32.94
N ALA A 770 29.52 31.90 -31.76
CA ALA A 770 29.82 32.51 -30.42
C ALA A 770 29.48 34.03 -30.19
N PRO A 771 29.80 34.68 -29.03
CA PRO A 771 29.11 34.54 -27.72
C PRO A 771 28.87 35.86 -26.93
N TYR A 772 28.47 35.77 -25.63
CA TYR A 772 28.52 36.80 -24.56
C TYR A 772 27.46 37.94 -24.63
N ASP A 773 27.03 38.66 -23.57
CA ASP A 773 27.36 38.72 -22.11
C ASP A 773 26.12 39.24 -21.30
N PRO A 774 25.92 38.93 -19.99
CA PRO A 774 24.82 39.50 -19.18
C PRO A 774 25.13 40.84 -18.46
N TYR A 775 24.16 41.33 -17.68
CA TYR A 775 24.20 42.44 -16.70
C TYR A 775 24.25 43.91 -17.17
N ALA A 776 23.05 44.51 -17.31
CA ALA A 776 22.74 45.88 -16.88
C ALA A 776 21.20 46.02 -16.63
N GLY A 777 20.69 46.83 -15.70
CA GLY A 777 21.43 47.68 -14.75
C GLY A 777 20.64 48.60 -13.79
N GLN A 778 19.31 48.45 -13.58
CA GLN A 778 18.50 49.26 -12.61
C GLN A 778 18.50 50.80 -12.90
N PRO A 779 17.89 51.71 -12.08
CA PRO A 779 16.83 51.60 -11.06
C PRO A 779 15.63 52.59 -11.24
N HIS A 780 14.69 52.58 -10.27
CA HIS A 780 13.64 53.60 -9.95
C HIS A 780 12.38 53.66 -10.85
N GLY A 781 11.17 53.95 -10.32
CA GLY A 781 10.74 54.05 -8.90
C GLY A 781 9.39 54.78 -8.70
N GLY A 782 8.73 54.55 -7.55
CA GLY A 782 7.54 55.29 -7.05
C GLY A 782 6.19 54.95 -7.72
N SER A 783 5.22 54.29 -7.07
CA SER A 783 4.36 54.67 -5.92
C SER A 783 3.11 55.51 -6.27
N ASN A 784 1.90 54.91 -6.26
CA ASN A 784 0.79 55.24 -5.31
C ASN A 784 -0.62 54.70 -5.69
N LEU A 785 -1.28 54.11 -4.68
CA LEU A 785 -2.69 54.29 -4.26
C LEU A 785 -3.88 54.13 -5.27
N ASN A 786 -4.47 52.92 -5.29
CA ASN A 786 -5.84 52.55 -4.79
C ASN A 786 -6.89 53.69 -4.48
N PRO A 787 -8.22 53.41 -4.45
CA PRO A 787 -9.12 52.57 -5.29
C PRO A 787 -10.45 53.29 -5.73
N GLY A 788 -11.38 52.61 -6.43
CA GLY A 788 -12.83 52.86 -6.17
C GLY A 788 -13.93 52.66 -7.24
N ARG A 789 -14.55 51.46 -7.26
CA ARG A 789 -16.01 51.12 -7.43
C ARG A 789 -16.86 51.53 -8.66
N TYR A 790 -17.85 50.65 -8.90
CA TYR A 790 -19.04 50.73 -9.78
C TYR A 790 -18.73 50.71 -11.29
N GLN A 791 -19.36 49.85 -12.11
CA GLN A 791 -20.54 48.99 -11.89
C GLN A 791 -20.23 47.49 -11.84
#